data_AF-A0A8T3CTH4-F1
#
_entry.id   AF-A0A8T3CTH4-F1
#
_cell.length_a   1.000
_cell.length_b   1.000
_cell.length_c   1.000
_cell.angle_alpha   90.00
_cell.angle_beta   90.00
_cell.angle_gamma   90.00
#
_symmetry.space_group_name_H-M   'P 1'
#
loop_
_entity.id
_entity.type
_entity.pdbx_description
1 polymer ?
#
loop_
_entity_poly.entity_id
_entity_poly.type
_entity_poly.pdbx_seq_one_letter_code
_entity_poly.pdbx_strand_id
1 'polypeptide(L)'
;MLTLSKTFDLQKDVISHILRKDDSARQTKEPVPSAKPDARIINVEKDGGVLYSWKGFSGNTRIGKYDPNSKQNKLLYSFDKEVFVSSCSVNKEETLLAVSLSQRSKREDRLESVSKCKTLLIEIHPQNNIKVLKAVDCRIRVQFLDPDSEKKSVHDSHLLLIAEDGYVEQYHILLIKQEGYRVVIQNPERLVKDRVVEEFSWVQWDVETQRLFYLTSREKSMLKCVQFYPDCNFESLFELQLELPASLFTSVRFVNLGYDHHKDDVWEDEGTKLVIFTSKTGNMCVCYSHPVSDNEDFSYTIAFVHRGCCKTFSVPTQGATPPSTNDLLFLHLDYYIVVYLPGHFLHFINSRQQELPCHCLFLSGEDARLGPLGPGCAVLTLPQAMLLDVRSGVMHRAGICHSVLLELLCRSRLDSQRLAALHCLLVYMTPDPEVELRIIDWICEHVMAFENFDQIQEFILASLYRMVYQQQFLSLDKVLPYTSVFERKDLPIGLMEIPGVKCSSELLSEPVFCGKPKHFKGYWEELQWNMEKMKYFEAVPNPRYRTSLIQADWSQLLAELNSEEKKSGNSLRHIEENTKKVLSMVDTWRVDKKMVPLFQEEDHQQRALIGLMVDKLREHLNRHLPRLGKKKIDVLVVNYVAKLLELVRHMLETVWLKYGLGPHVLSFKQQGSPAEWAVFHMMSRILEATKGLCLPLPPGYHTLLSVLGVRCLPRHTFLQYVDHGLLQLTEPFVSRLMTDLDNSNDNEKLKFGIMKRLPESMEEKLFQLWDHPISSACISRKYVQGLLERHAKRKDSVFLEREKSCFQPEFLPLTCLAKILSHMESKALNPFEEQENVDARFVEETALKQTLILLGFEQK
;
A
#
# COMPACT_ATOMS: atom_id res chain seq x y z
N MET A 1 -16.19 8.40 -7.25
CA MET A 1 -15.04 7.70 -6.61
C MET A 1 -14.57 6.49 -7.43
N LEU A 2 -15.48 5.60 -7.82
CA LEU A 2 -15.19 4.54 -8.79
C LEU A 2 -15.30 5.09 -10.23
N THR A 3 -14.29 4.88 -11.06
CA THR A 3 -14.31 5.18 -12.49
C THR A 3 -14.55 3.92 -13.30
N LEU A 4 -15.41 4.03 -14.31
CA LEU A 4 -15.77 2.95 -15.20
C LEU A 4 -15.21 3.25 -16.59
N SER A 5 -14.17 2.51 -16.97
CA SER A 5 -13.55 2.61 -18.29
C SER A 5 -14.18 1.60 -19.25
N LYS A 6 -14.61 2.05 -20.42
CA LYS A 6 -15.24 1.17 -21.41
C LYS A 6 -14.20 0.26 -22.05
N THR A 7 -14.42 -1.05 -21.99
CA THR A 7 -13.51 -2.06 -22.57
C THR A 7 -14.09 -2.73 -23.81
N PHE A 8 -15.42 -2.92 -23.83
CA PHE A 8 -16.14 -3.52 -24.95
C PHE A 8 -17.52 -2.88 -25.10
N ASP A 9 -17.94 -2.74 -26.36
CA ASP A 9 -19.24 -2.20 -26.76
C ASP A 9 -19.85 -3.09 -27.83
N LEU A 10 -20.92 -3.82 -27.49
CA LEU A 10 -21.62 -4.70 -28.43
C LEU A 10 -22.08 -3.95 -29.70
N GLN A 11 -22.47 -2.68 -29.59
CA GLN A 11 -22.92 -1.89 -30.74
C GLN A 11 -21.77 -1.53 -31.67
N LYS A 12 -20.64 -1.06 -31.10
CA LYS A 12 -19.49 -0.61 -31.90
C LYS A 12 -18.62 -1.76 -32.37
N ASP A 13 -18.32 -2.72 -31.51
CA ASP A 13 -17.31 -3.74 -31.77
C ASP A 13 -17.86 -4.94 -32.54
N VAL A 14 -19.15 -5.27 -32.35
CA VAL A 14 -19.78 -6.44 -32.96
C VAL A 14 -20.82 -6.04 -34.01
N ILE A 15 -21.86 -5.30 -33.64
CA ILE A 15 -22.99 -5.00 -34.54
C ILE A 15 -22.53 -4.21 -35.76
N SER A 16 -21.65 -3.23 -35.60
CA SER A 16 -21.10 -2.48 -36.73
C SER A 16 -20.34 -3.37 -37.72
N HIS A 17 -19.65 -4.40 -37.23
CA HIS A 17 -18.92 -5.35 -38.05
C HIS A 17 -19.87 -6.30 -38.78
N ILE A 18 -20.89 -6.82 -38.09
CA ILE A 18 -21.93 -7.66 -38.69
C ILE A 18 -22.59 -6.92 -39.86
N LEU A 19 -23.01 -5.66 -39.63
CA LEU A 19 -23.62 -4.83 -40.67
C LEU A 19 -22.69 -4.61 -41.87
N ARG A 20 -21.40 -4.30 -41.65
CA ARG A 20 -20.42 -4.13 -42.74
C ARG A 20 -20.22 -5.39 -43.58
N LYS A 21 -20.12 -6.55 -42.92
CA LYS A 21 -19.91 -7.84 -43.59
C LYS A 21 -21.16 -8.26 -44.36
N ASP A 22 -22.33 -8.01 -43.81
CA ASP A 22 -23.59 -8.32 -44.47
C ASP A 22 -23.91 -7.33 -45.61
N ASP A 23 -23.53 -6.05 -45.52
CA ASP A 23 -23.61 -5.10 -46.63
C ASP A 23 -22.70 -5.48 -47.81
N SER A 24 -21.55 -6.11 -47.54
CA SER A 24 -20.71 -6.68 -48.59
C SER A 24 -21.33 -7.91 -49.28
N ALA A 25 -22.20 -8.67 -48.58
CA ALA A 25 -22.94 -9.81 -49.13
C ALA A 25 -24.25 -9.39 -49.83
N ARG A 26 -24.73 -8.16 -49.61
CA ARG A 26 -25.97 -7.59 -50.16
C ARG A 26 -25.89 -7.12 -51.61
N GLN A 27 -24.76 -7.27 -52.31
CA GLN A 27 -24.65 -6.91 -53.73
C GLN A 27 -25.58 -7.69 -54.68
N THR A 28 -26.45 -8.59 -54.18
CA THR A 28 -27.27 -9.43 -55.06
C THR A 28 -28.79 -9.49 -54.82
N LYS A 29 -29.42 -8.93 -53.78
CA LYS A 29 -30.91 -8.89 -53.67
C LYS A 29 -31.48 -7.71 -52.85
N GLU A 30 -32.70 -7.32 -53.22
CA GLU A 30 -33.53 -6.16 -52.83
C GLU A 30 -33.58 -5.75 -51.33
N PRO A 31 -33.89 -4.47 -51.04
CA PRO A 31 -33.82 -3.89 -49.70
C PRO A 31 -35.04 -4.28 -48.84
N VAL A 32 -34.83 -5.15 -47.85
CA VAL A 32 -35.77 -5.39 -46.74
C VAL A 32 -35.49 -4.37 -45.63
N PRO A 33 -36.51 -3.82 -44.91
CA PRO A 33 -36.30 -2.81 -43.89
C PRO A 33 -35.31 -3.28 -42.81
N SER A 34 -34.40 -2.39 -42.44
CA SER A 34 -33.30 -2.61 -41.50
C SER A 34 -33.80 -2.92 -40.08
N ALA A 35 -34.13 -4.17 -39.80
CA ALA A 35 -34.18 -4.65 -38.42
C ALA A 35 -32.74 -4.61 -37.87
N LYS A 36 -32.52 -3.85 -36.79
CA LYS A 36 -31.23 -3.86 -36.08
C LYS A 36 -30.92 -5.31 -35.68
N PRO A 37 -29.69 -5.82 -35.92
CA PRO A 37 -29.34 -7.16 -35.47
C PRO A 37 -29.43 -7.23 -33.94
N ASP A 38 -30.30 -8.10 -33.43
CA ASP A 38 -30.44 -8.41 -32.01
C ASP A 38 -29.28 -9.33 -31.60
N ALA A 39 -28.11 -8.72 -31.37
CA ALA A 39 -26.94 -9.41 -30.86
C ALA A 39 -26.99 -9.44 -29.32
N ARG A 40 -26.59 -10.57 -28.72
CA ARG A 40 -26.63 -10.80 -27.28
C ARG A 40 -25.37 -11.52 -26.82
N ILE A 41 -24.78 -11.06 -25.71
CA ILE A 41 -23.56 -11.64 -25.12
C ILE A 41 -23.93 -12.90 -24.34
N ILE A 42 -23.30 -14.04 -24.63
CA ILE A 42 -23.60 -15.31 -23.98
C ILE A 42 -22.61 -15.63 -22.87
N ASN A 43 -21.31 -15.44 -23.10
CA ASN A 43 -20.26 -15.76 -22.12
C ASN A 43 -18.99 -14.95 -22.38
N VAL A 44 -18.09 -14.91 -21.41
CA VAL A 44 -16.74 -14.34 -21.52
C VAL A 44 -15.73 -15.41 -21.13
N GLU A 45 -14.85 -15.77 -22.05
CA GLU A 45 -13.84 -16.81 -21.86
C GLU A 45 -12.58 -16.28 -21.15
N LYS A 46 -11.69 -17.19 -20.72
CA LYS A 46 -10.46 -16.87 -19.96
C LYS A 46 -9.53 -15.89 -20.66
N ASP A 47 -9.46 -15.95 -21.99
CA ASP A 47 -8.66 -15.06 -22.82
C ASP A 47 -9.26 -13.65 -22.96
N GLY A 48 -10.41 -13.40 -22.33
CA GLY A 48 -11.20 -12.18 -22.47
C GLY A 48 -12.09 -12.18 -23.72
N GLY A 49 -12.11 -13.29 -24.48
CA GLY A 49 -12.94 -13.44 -25.66
C GLY A 49 -14.42 -13.38 -25.31
N VAL A 50 -15.16 -12.47 -25.96
CA VAL A 50 -16.59 -12.29 -25.73
C VAL A 50 -17.37 -13.17 -26.72
N LEU A 51 -18.09 -14.16 -26.21
CA LEU A 51 -19.00 -14.98 -27.00
C LEU A 51 -20.35 -14.30 -27.12
N TYR A 52 -20.87 -14.20 -28.34
CA TYR A 52 -22.15 -13.56 -28.62
C TYR A 52 -22.95 -14.36 -29.65
N SER A 53 -24.27 -14.23 -29.59
CA SER A 53 -25.19 -14.73 -30.61
C SER A 53 -25.96 -13.60 -31.26
N TRP A 54 -26.39 -13.80 -32.50
CA TRP A 54 -27.29 -12.88 -33.19
C TRP A 54 -28.18 -13.63 -34.17
N LYS A 55 -29.30 -13.00 -34.53
CA LYS A 55 -30.18 -13.49 -35.58
C LYS A 55 -29.68 -13.05 -36.95
N GLY A 56 -29.38 -14.00 -37.82
CA GLY A 56 -29.03 -13.77 -39.22
C GLY A 56 -30.24 -13.44 -40.08
N PHE A 57 -30.00 -12.88 -41.27
CA PHE A 57 -31.07 -12.49 -42.23
C PHE A 57 -31.95 -13.65 -42.67
N SER A 58 -31.40 -14.86 -42.74
CA SER A 58 -32.12 -16.11 -43.03
C SER A 58 -33.02 -16.59 -41.87
N GLY A 59 -33.09 -15.83 -40.77
CA GLY A 59 -33.84 -16.21 -39.58
C GLY A 59 -33.12 -17.25 -38.70
N ASN A 60 -31.85 -17.54 -38.97
CA ASN A 60 -31.07 -18.49 -38.18
C ASN A 60 -30.25 -17.83 -37.07
N THR A 61 -30.04 -18.56 -35.98
CA THR A 61 -29.13 -18.10 -34.91
C THR A 61 -27.68 -18.38 -35.29
N ARG A 62 -26.82 -17.38 -35.17
CA ARG A 62 -25.36 -17.50 -35.39
C ARG A 62 -24.62 -17.23 -34.08
N ILE A 63 -23.49 -17.91 -33.86
CA ILE A 63 -22.61 -17.74 -32.71
C ILE A 63 -21.24 -17.26 -33.19
N GLY A 64 -20.72 -16.23 -32.54
CA GLY A 64 -19.41 -15.66 -32.83
C GLY A 64 -18.62 -15.37 -31.56
N LYS A 65 -17.32 -15.15 -31.76
CA LYS A 65 -16.37 -14.73 -30.72
C LYS A 65 -15.72 -13.43 -31.15
N TYR A 66 -15.70 -12.46 -30.24
CA TYR A 66 -14.91 -11.24 -30.37
C TYR A 66 -13.66 -11.38 -29.52
N ASP A 67 -12.48 -11.22 -30.13
CA ASP A 67 -11.22 -11.16 -29.39
C ASP A 67 -10.85 -9.69 -29.12
N PRO A 68 -10.81 -9.25 -27.85
CA PRO A 68 -10.48 -7.87 -27.50
C PRO A 68 -9.04 -7.48 -27.86
N ASN A 69 -8.11 -8.44 -27.96
CA ASN A 69 -6.70 -8.16 -28.23
C ASN A 69 -6.48 -7.88 -29.72
N SER A 70 -7.00 -8.73 -30.60
CA SER A 70 -6.91 -8.53 -32.05
C SER A 70 -7.99 -7.59 -32.60
N LYS A 71 -9.05 -7.31 -31.82
CA LYS A 71 -10.24 -6.56 -32.22
C LYS A 71 -10.94 -7.16 -33.44
N GLN A 72 -10.93 -8.49 -33.53
CA GLN A 72 -11.54 -9.23 -34.64
C GLN A 72 -12.76 -10.03 -34.18
N ASN A 73 -13.74 -10.13 -35.09
CA ASN A 73 -14.93 -10.96 -34.92
C ASN A 73 -14.79 -12.23 -35.76
N LYS A 74 -14.94 -13.41 -35.12
CA LYS A 74 -14.91 -14.72 -35.77
C LYS A 74 -16.28 -15.38 -35.66
N LEU A 75 -16.83 -15.82 -36.79
CA LEU A 75 -18.01 -16.67 -36.82
C LEU A 75 -17.59 -18.09 -36.45
N LEU A 76 -18.23 -18.67 -35.44
CA LEU A 76 -17.95 -20.02 -34.98
C LEU A 76 -18.94 -21.03 -35.57
N TYR A 77 -20.24 -20.75 -35.47
CA TYR A 77 -21.27 -21.68 -35.91
C TYR A 77 -22.55 -20.97 -36.34
N SER A 78 -23.29 -21.57 -37.27
CA SER A 78 -24.62 -21.10 -37.70
C SER A 78 -25.61 -22.26 -37.64
N PHE A 79 -26.72 -22.06 -36.91
CA PHE A 79 -27.81 -23.02 -36.90
C PHE A 79 -28.64 -22.92 -38.21
N ASP A 80 -29.43 -23.95 -38.50
CA ASP A 80 -30.37 -23.91 -39.63
C ASP A 80 -31.69 -23.22 -39.27
N LYS A 81 -32.01 -23.16 -37.97
CA LYS A 81 -33.25 -22.61 -37.42
C LYS A 81 -32.94 -21.59 -36.33
N GLU A 82 -33.95 -20.81 -35.96
CA GLU A 82 -33.90 -19.97 -34.78
C GLU A 82 -33.89 -20.85 -33.52
N VAL A 83 -32.84 -20.71 -32.74
CA VAL A 83 -32.66 -21.37 -31.44
C VAL A 83 -32.29 -20.35 -30.38
N PHE A 84 -32.74 -20.59 -29.15
CA PHE A 84 -32.43 -19.75 -28.00
C PHE A 84 -31.26 -20.34 -27.24
N VAL A 85 -30.15 -19.62 -27.20
CA VAL A 85 -28.92 -20.08 -26.54
C VAL A 85 -28.94 -19.60 -25.09
N SER A 86 -28.90 -20.54 -24.15
CA SER A 86 -28.87 -20.22 -22.72
C SER A 86 -27.44 -20.13 -22.19
N SER A 87 -26.51 -20.99 -22.65
CA SER A 87 -25.10 -21.02 -22.23
C SER A 87 -24.24 -21.54 -23.38
N CYS A 88 -23.00 -21.04 -23.46
CA CYS A 88 -22.08 -21.37 -24.54
C CYS A 88 -20.63 -21.27 -24.06
N SER A 89 -19.79 -22.22 -24.44
CA SER A 89 -18.34 -22.15 -24.21
C SER A 89 -17.56 -22.78 -25.37
N VAL A 90 -16.33 -22.32 -25.58
CA VAL A 90 -15.41 -22.75 -26.65
C VAL A 90 -14.12 -23.29 -26.03
N ASN A 91 -13.57 -24.37 -26.57
CA ASN A 91 -12.29 -24.88 -26.10
C ASN A 91 -11.11 -23.99 -26.54
N LYS A 92 -9.96 -24.15 -25.88
CA LYS A 92 -8.75 -23.34 -26.10
C LYS A 92 -8.29 -23.30 -27.56
N GLU A 93 -8.41 -24.41 -28.30
CA GLU A 93 -8.02 -24.50 -29.71
C GLU A 93 -9.09 -24.00 -30.70
N GLU A 94 -10.26 -23.57 -30.22
CA GLU A 94 -11.41 -23.13 -31.04
C GLU A 94 -11.85 -24.19 -32.06
N THR A 95 -11.83 -25.46 -31.66
CA THR A 95 -12.23 -26.62 -32.47
C THR A 95 -13.58 -27.19 -32.05
N LEU A 96 -13.94 -27.06 -30.77
CA LEU A 96 -15.19 -27.53 -30.19
C LEU A 96 -16.00 -26.38 -29.61
N LEU A 97 -17.32 -26.49 -29.77
CA LEU A 97 -18.30 -25.56 -29.25
C LEU A 97 -19.35 -26.32 -28.45
N ALA A 98 -19.50 -25.99 -27.17
CA ALA A 98 -20.55 -26.54 -26.32
C ALA A 98 -21.67 -25.50 -26.17
N VAL A 99 -22.92 -25.89 -26.44
CA VAL A 99 -24.07 -24.97 -26.43
C VAL A 99 -25.24 -25.62 -25.68
N SER A 100 -25.78 -24.93 -24.69
CA SER A 100 -27.08 -25.27 -24.10
C SER A 100 -28.17 -24.42 -24.74
N LEU A 101 -29.23 -25.07 -25.20
CA LEU A 101 -30.38 -24.45 -25.85
C LEU A 101 -31.61 -24.52 -24.94
N SER A 102 -32.33 -23.41 -24.78
CA SER A 102 -33.62 -23.37 -24.12
C SER A 102 -34.76 -23.52 -25.14
N GLN A 103 -35.73 -24.38 -24.86
CA GLN A 103 -36.89 -24.58 -25.72
C GLN A 103 -38.11 -23.88 -25.12
N ARG A 104 -38.67 -22.92 -25.86
CA ARG A 104 -39.98 -22.32 -25.54
C ARG A 104 -41.06 -23.15 -26.23
N SER A 105 -41.88 -23.87 -25.46
CA SER A 105 -43.08 -24.50 -26.02
C SER A 105 -44.05 -23.40 -26.46
N LYS A 106 -44.37 -23.32 -27.76
CA LYS A 106 -45.59 -22.61 -28.18
C LYS A 106 -46.76 -23.36 -27.56
N ARG A 107 -47.62 -22.66 -26.82
CA ARG A 107 -48.71 -23.20 -25.99
C ARG A 107 -49.79 -24.04 -26.72
N GLU A 108 -49.62 -24.38 -28.00
CA GLU A 108 -50.68 -24.97 -28.81
C GLU A 108 -50.58 -26.47 -29.13
N ASP A 109 -49.43 -27.12 -28.96
CA ASP A 109 -49.36 -28.58 -29.17
C ASP A 109 -49.33 -29.33 -27.84
N ARG A 110 -50.50 -29.77 -27.41
CA ARG A 110 -50.65 -30.74 -26.32
C ARG A 110 -50.15 -32.09 -26.82
N LEU A 111 -49.33 -32.74 -25.98
CA LEU A 111 -48.97 -34.17 -25.98
C LEU A 111 -47.54 -34.56 -26.47
N GLU A 112 -46.49 -33.81 -26.15
CA GLU A 112 -45.14 -34.40 -25.98
C GLU A 112 -44.43 -33.76 -24.78
N SER A 113 -43.88 -34.57 -23.87
CA SER A 113 -43.01 -34.12 -22.78
C SER A 113 -41.66 -33.68 -23.35
N VAL A 114 -41.61 -32.50 -23.95
CA VAL A 114 -40.40 -31.99 -24.60
C VAL A 114 -39.47 -31.40 -23.54
N SER A 115 -38.24 -31.92 -23.46
CA SER A 115 -37.20 -31.45 -22.55
C SER A 115 -36.97 -29.95 -22.67
N LYS A 116 -37.05 -29.19 -21.56
CA LYS A 116 -36.88 -27.73 -21.56
C LYS A 116 -35.51 -27.23 -22.02
N CYS A 117 -34.46 -28.03 -21.81
CA CYS A 117 -33.07 -27.69 -22.13
C CYS A 117 -32.38 -28.82 -22.89
N LYS A 118 -31.72 -28.49 -24.02
CA LYS A 118 -30.92 -29.43 -24.81
C LYS A 118 -29.48 -28.94 -24.93
N THR A 119 -28.53 -29.73 -24.44
CA THR A 119 -27.09 -29.42 -24.50
C THR A 119 -26.43 -30.17 -25.65
N LEU A 120 -25.75 -29.42 -26.51
CA LEU A 120 -25.09 -29.89 -27.72
C LEU A 120 -23.57 -29.68 -27.62
N LEU A 121 -22.83 -30.61 -28.21
CA LEU A 121 -21.40 -30.50 -28.48
C LEU A 121 -21.21 -30.50 -30.00
N ILE A 122 -20.53 -29.48 -30.51
CA ILE A 122 -20.44 -29.18 -31.94
C ILE A 122 -18.97 -29.10 -32.35
N GLU A 123 -18.60 -29.79 -33.42
CA GLU A 123 -17.31 -29.63 -34.08
C GLU A 123 -17.36 -28.40 -35.01
N ILE A 124 -16.46 -27.44 -34.82
CA ILE A 124 -16.43 -26.19 -35.60
C ILE A 124 -15.87 -26.46 -37.01
N HIS A 125 -14.87 -27.35 -37.12
CA HIS A 125 -14.24 -27.76 -38.38
C HIS A 125 -13.99 -29.28 -38.39
N PRO A 126 -14.86 -30.10 -39.03
CA PRO A 126 -15.84 -29.75 -40.06
C PRO A 126 -17.20 -29.29 -39.52
N GLN A 127 -17.81 -28.29 -40.18
CA GLN A 127 -19.19 -27.87 -39.90
C GLN A 127 -20.14 -29.01 -40.29
N ASN A 128 -20.71 -29.73 -39.30
CA ASN A 128 -21.94 -30.56 -39.33
C ASN A 128 -21.97 -31.73 -38.34
N ASN A 129 -20.95 -31.92 -37.49
CA ASN A 129 -21.01 -32.96 -36.45
C ASN A 129 -21.57 -32.38 -35.14
N ILE A 130 -22.87 -32.60 -34.91
CA ILE A 130 -23.58 -32.15 -33.70
C ILE A 130 -23.93 -33.36 -32.86
N LYS A 131 -23.44 -33.41 -31.64
CA LYS A 131 -23.79 -34.43 -30.66
C LYS A 131 -24.68 -33.85 -29.57
N VAL A 132 -25.76 -34.55 -29.24
CA VAL A 132 -26.56 -34.24 -28.05
C VAL A 132 -25.88 -34.86 -26.83
N LEU A 133 -25.45 -34.03 -25.88
CA LEU A 133 -24.88 -34.50 -24.60
C LEU A 133 -25.98 -34.85 -23.61
N LYS A 134 -26.94 -33.94 -23.44
CA LYS A 134 -28.09 -34.11 -22.54
C LYS A 134 -29.33 -33.40 -23.06
N ALA A 135 -30.49 -33.93 -22.71
CA ALA A 135 -31.79 -33.32 -22.90
C ALA A 135 -32.57 -33.49 -21.58
N VAL A 136 -32.81 -32.39 -20.87
CA VAL A 136 -33.35 -32.39 -19.50
C VAL A 136 -34.35 -31.24 -19.31
N ASP A 137 -35.14 -31.32 -18.24
CA ASP A 137 -36.12 -30.28 -17.88
C ASP A 137 -35.57 -29.15 -16.99
N CYS A 138 -34.28 -29.18 -16.68
CA CYS A 138 -33.57 -28.19 -15.87
C CYS A 138 -32.58 -27.38 -16.72
N ARG A 139 -32.15 -26.20 -16.26
CA ARG A 139 -31.13 -25.41 -16.99
C ARG A 139 -29.76 -26.06 -16.85
N ILE A 140 -28.99 -26.03 -17.94
CA ILE A 140 -27.62 -26.52 -17.97
C ILE A 140 -26.68 -25.40 -18.40
N ARG A 141 -25.62 -25.17 -17.62
CA ARG A 141 -24.46 -24.35 -17.98
C ARG A 141 -23.31 -25.24 -18.44
N VAL A 142 -22.54 -24.75 -19.40
CA VAL A 142 -21.40 -25.45 -19.98
C VAL A 142 -20.15 -24.58 -19.95
N GLN A 143 -19.01 -25.15 -19.58
CA GLN A 143 -17.73 -24.44 -19.53
C GLN A 143 -16.56 -25.39 -19.84
N PHE A 144 -15.71 -25.05 -20.81
CA PHE A 144 -14.48 -25.81 -21.07
C PHE A 144 -13.39 -25.50 -20.03
N LEU A 145 -12.58 -26.52 -19.73
CA LEU A 145 -11.35 -26.38 -18.94
C LEU A 145 -10.16 -26.14 -19.88
N ASP A 146 -9.24 -25.26 -19.47
CA ASP A 146 -7.99 -25.05 -20.22
C ASP A 146 -6.90 -26.03 -19.77
N PRO A 147 -6.30 -26.78 -20.70
CA PRO A 147 -5.20 -27.67 -20.39
C PRO A 147 -3.88 -26.91 -20.19
N ASP A 148 -2.92 -27.61 -19.58
CA ASP A 148 -1.59 -27.09 -19.27
C ASP A 148 -0.86 -26.58 -20.51
N SER A 149 -0.23 -25.41 -20.40
CA SER A 149 0.40 -24.73 -21.54
C SER A 149 1.64 -25.47 -22.09
N GLU A 150 2.24 -26.36 -21.30
CA GLU A 150 3.43 -27.14 -21.69
C GLU A 150 3.08 -28.41 -22.48
N LYS A 151 1.86 -28.94 -22.34
CA LYS A 151 1.41 -30.12 -23.10
C LYS A 151 0.78 -29.68 -24.43
N LYS A 152 1.56 -29.81 -25.51
CA LYS A 152 1.12 -29.53 -26.90
C LYS A 152 0.13 -30.56 -27.47
N SER A 153 -0.53 -31.38 -26.66
CA SER A 153 -1.46 -32.40 -27.15
C SER A 153 -2.84 -31.79 -27.37
N VAL A 154 -3.16 -31.48 -28.63
CA VAL A 154 -4.48 -31.07 -29.16
C VAL A 154 -5.53 -32.18 -29.04
N HIS A 155 -5.27 -33.20 -28.20
CA HIS A 155 -5.96 -34.49 -28.24
C HIS A 155 -6.96 -34.66 -27.11
N ASP A 156 -6.90 -33.87 -26.04
CA ASP A 156 -7.81 -34.03 -24.90
C ASP A 156 -8.44 -32.67 -24.57
N SER A 157 -9.77 -32.61 -24.54
CA SER A 157 -10.57 -31.46 -24.12
C SER A 157 -11.54 -31.88 -23.03
N HIS A 158 -11.68 -31.08 -21.99
CA HIS A 158 -12.56 -31.38 -20.87
C HIS A 158 -13.66 -30.33 -20.76
N LEU A 159 -14.90 -30.79 -20.60
CA LEU A 159 -16.08 -29.94 -20.54
C LEU A 159 -16.81 -30.17 -19.21
N LEU A 160 -17.05 -29.08 -18.47
CA LEU A 160 -17.92 -29.09 -17.30
C LEU A 160 -19.36 -28.84 -17.73
N LEU A 161 -20.25 -29.73 -17.31
CA LEU A 161 -21.69 -29.63 -17.45
C LEU A 161 -22.28 -29.46 -16.05
N ILE A 162 -22.91 -28.31 -15.82
CA ILE A 162 -23.44 -27.91 -14.52
C ILE A 162 -24.94 -27.77 -14.65
N ALA A 163 -25.70 -28.59 -13.92
CA ALA A 163 -27.14 -28.67 -14.04
C ALA A 163 -27.85 -28.06 -12.82
N GLU A 164 -29.00 -27.44 -13.06
CA GLU A 164 -29.80 -26.74 -12.04
C GLU A 164 -30.46 -27.69 -11.03
N ASP A 165 -30.58 -28.96 -11.37
CA ASP A 165 -30.99 -30.04 -10.45
C ASP A 165 -29.89 -30.41 -9.43
N GLY A 166 -28.76 -29.69 -9.44
CA GLY A 166 -27.78 -29.74 -8.38
C GLY A 166 -26.66 -30.75 -8.60
N TYR A 167 -26.30 -31.13 -9.83
CA TYR A 167 -25.09 -31.92 -10.08
C TYR A 167 -24.13 -31.27 -11.09
N VAL A 168 -22.86 -31.67 -11.00
CA VAL A 168 -21.81 -31.30 -11.95
C VAL A 168 -21.13 -32.55 -12.51
N GLU A 169 -21.03 -32.62 -13.84
CA GLU A 169 -20.34 -33.69 -14.57
C GLU A 169 -19.18 -33.11 -15.39
N GLN A 170 -18.04 -33.80 -15.38
CA GLN A 170 -16.91 -33.52 -16.26
C GLN A 170 -16.92 -34.55 -17.40
N TYR A 171 -17.01 -34.07 -18.64
CA TYR A 171 -16.88 -34.88 -19.85
C TYR A 171 -15.44 -34.85 -20.34
N HIS A 172 -14.88 -36.02 -20.62
CA HIS A 172 -13.57 -36.19 -21.24
C HIS A 172 -13.75 -36.42 -22.74
N ILE A 173 -13.28 -35.47 -23.55
CA ILE A 173 -13.46 -35.45 -25.00
C ILE A 173 -12.10 -35.66 -25.66
N LEU A 174 -11.90 -36.86 -26.19
CA LEU A 174 -10.72 -37.20 -26.97
C LEU A 174 -10.88 -36.70 -28.41
N LEU A 175 -9.84 -36.11 -28.98
CA LEU A 175 -9.79 -35.47 -30.29
C LEU A 175 -8.71 -36.11 -31.16
N ILE A 176 -9.09 -36.52 -32.37
CA ILE A 176 -8.17 -37.05 -33.38
C ILE A 176 -8.07 -36.06 -34.54
N LYS A 177 -6.83 -35.88 -35.04
CA LYS A 177 -6.59 -35.17 -36.30
C LYS A 177 -6.80 -36.11 -37.48
N GLN A 178 -7.84 -35.87 -38.28
CA GLN A 178 -8.06 -36.53 -39.56
C GLN A 178 -7.59 -35.64 -40.71
N GLU A 179 -7.00 -36.26 -41.74
CA GLU A 179 -6.59 -35.58 -42.98
C GLU A 179 -5.65 -34.37 -42.77
N GLY A 180 -4.91 -34.32 -41.67
CA GLY A 180 -3.91 -33.28 -41.37
C GLY A 180 -4.47 -31.93 -40.86
N TYR A 181 -5.74 -31.61 -41.11
CA TYR A 181 -6.35 -30.32 -40.74
C TYR A 181 -7.72 -30.40 -40.04
N ARG A 182 -8.39 -31.55 -40.02
CA ARG A 182 -9.70 -31.73 -39.37
C ARG A 182 -9.53 -32.27 -37.96
N VAL A 183 -10.16 -31.66 -36.97
CA VAL A 183 -10.13 -32.12 -35.58
C VAL A 183 -11.52 -32.66 -35.25
N VAL A 184 -11.62 -33.96 -35.00
CA VAL A 184 -12.89 -34.66 -34.75
C VAL A 184 -12.86 -35.43 -33.45
N ILE A 185 -14.02 -35.64 -32.83
CA ILE A 185 -14.20 -36.37 -31.59
C ILE A 185 -13.96 -37.86 -31.82
N GLN A 186 -13.06 -38.44 -31.03
CA GLN A 186 -12.83 -39.87 -30.98
C GLN A 186 -13.98 -40.56 -30.23
N ASN A 187 -14.59 -41.57 -30.87
CA ASN A 187 -15.70 -42.37 -30.32
C ASN A 187 -16.87 -41.52 -29.79
N PRO A 188 -17.58 -40.80 -30.67
CA PRO A 188 -18.67 -39.92 -30.28
C PRO A 188 -19.82 -40.63 -29.58
N GLU A 189 -19.97 -41.95 -29.65
CA GLU A 189 -21.06 -42.65 -28.95
C GLU A 189 -20.80 -42.88 -27.45
N ARG A 190 -19.54 -42.87 -27.00
CA ARG A 190 -19.14 -43.22 -25.62
C ARG A 190 -18.17 -42.20 -25.04
N LEU A 191 -18.67 -41.02 -24.72
CA LEU A 191 -17.89 -40.04 -23.96
C LEU A 191 -17.79 -40.48 -22.50
N VAL A 192 -16.58 -40.54 -21.98
CA VAL A 192 -16.32 -40.81 -20.57
C VAL A 192 -16.75 -39.58 -19.77
N LYS A 193 -17.46 -39.80 -18.67
CA LYS A 193 -17.90 -38.74 -17.78
C LYS A 193 -17.68 -39.11 -16.32
N ASP A 194 -17.20 -38.14 -15.55
CA ASP A 194 -17.04 -38.25 -14.11
C ASP A 194 -18.03 -37.33 -13.42
N ARG A 195 -18.57 -37.79 -12.29
CA ARG A 195 -19.44 -36.96 -11.45
C ARG A 195 -18.60 -36.24 -10.42
N VAL A 196 -18.59 -34.91 -10.48
CA VAL A 196 -17.74 -34.06 -9.65
C VAL A 196 -18.46 -33.67 -8.37
N VAL A 197 -19.71 -33.20 -8.50
CA VAL A 197 -20.51 -32.71 -7.38
C VAL A 197 -21.92 -33.30 -7.46
N GLU A 198 -22.44 -33.68 -6.30
CA GLU A 198 -23.82 -34.07 -6.07
C GLU A 198 -24.46 -33.15 -5.03
N GLU A 199 -25.63 -32.63 -5.37
CA GLU A 199 -26.51 -31.82 -4.53
C GLU A 199 -25.91 -30.46 -4.10
N PHE A 200 -26.24 -29.39 -4.82
CA PHE A 200 -25.89 -28.01 -4.45
C PHE A 200 -27.04 -27.03 -4.65
N SER A 201 -27.06 -25.96 -3.86
CA SER A 201 -28.03 -24.86 -3.97
C SER A 201 -27.45 -23.60 -4.65
N TRP A 202 -26.12 -23.47 -4.69
CA TRP A 202 -25.42 -22.35 -5.32
C TRP A 202 -24.07 -22.82 -5.86
N VAL A 203 -23.63 -22.24 -6.99
CA VAL A 203 -22.33 -22.54 -7.60
C VAL A 203 -21.71 -21.30 -8.26
N GLN A 204 -20.39 -21.15 -8.08
CA GLN A 204 -19.57 -20.13 -8.74
C GLN A 204 -18.36 -20.77 -9.41
N TRP A 205 -18.14 -20.35 -10.65
CA TRP A 205 -16.94 -20.70 -11.41
C TRP A 205 -15.90 -19.58 -11.38
N ASP A 206 -14.66 -19.92 -11.06
CA ASP A 206 -13.50 -19.04 -11.21
C ASP A 206 -12.68 -19.48 -12.43
N VAL A 207 -12.83 -18.73 -13.52
CA VAL A 207 -12.19 -18.99 -14.82
C VAL A 207 -10.66 -18.88 -14.73
N GLU A 208 -10.12 -17.96 -13.91
CA GLU A 208 -8.68 -17.72 -13.85
C GLU A 208 -7.96 -18.90 -13.21
N THR A 209 -8.49 -19.35 -12.08
CA THR A 209 -7.88 -20.37 -11.23
C THR A 209 -8.44 -21.78 -11.45
N GLN A 210 -9.47 -21.92 -12.30
CA GLN A 210 -10.22 -23.15 -12.56
C GLN A 210 -10.70 -23.83 -11.27
N ARG A 211 -11.40 -23.05 -10.46
CA ARG A 211 -11.99 -23.50 -9.19
C ARG A 211 -13.51 -23.43 -9.26
N LEU A 212 -14.15 -24.46 -8.75
CA LEU A 212 -15.59 -24.51 -8.59
C LEU A 212 -15.93 -24.42 -7.11
N PHE A 213 -16.58 -23.33 -6.72
CA PHE A 213 -17.12 -23.17 -5.38
C PHE A 213 -18.61 -23.52 -5.41
N TYR A 214 -19.08 -24.28 -4.42
CA TYR A 214 -20.49 -24.66 -4.34
C TYR A 214 -20.98 -24.73 -2.90
N LEU A 215 -22.26 -24.48 -2.70
CA LEU A 215 -22.92 -24.52 -1.39
C LEU A 215 -23.85 -25.71 -1.31
N THR A 216 -23.75 -26.47 -0.22
CA THR A 216 -24.68 -27.56 0.11
C THR A 216 -25.54 -27.16 1.30
N SER A 217 -26.86 -27.37 1.22
CA SER A 217 -27.82 -26.97 2.25
C SER A 217 -28.65 -28.19 2.70
N ARG A 218 -28.05 -29.09 3.49
CA ARG A 218 -28.77 -30.23 4.10
C ARG A 218 -29.31 -29.89 5.49
N GLU A 219 -28.43 -29.48 6.40
CA GLU A 219 -28.79 -29.03 7.76
C GLU A 219 -28.13 -27.69 8.10
N LYS A 220 -26.85 -27.55 7.77
CA LYS A 220 -26.09 -26.30 7.82
C LYS A 220 -25.55 -25.96 6.43
N SER A 221 -25.44 -24.67 6.14
CA SER A 221 -24.87 -24.19 4.89
C SER A 221 -23.36 -24.44 4.89
N MET A 222 -22.90 -25.32 4.02
CA MET A 222 -21.48 -25.68 3.92
C MET A 222 -20.93 -25.35 2.54
N LEU A 223 -19.91 -24.49 2.53
CA LEU A 223 -19.20 -24.04 1.34
C LEU A 223 -18.06 -25.01 1.05
N LYS A 224 -18.05 -25.57 -0.15
CA LYS A 224 -17.02 -26.48 -0.64
C LYS A 224 -16.30 -25.91 -1.87
N CYS A 225 -15.07 -26.34 -2.08
CA CYS A 225 -14.32 -26.00 -3.29
C CYS A 225 -13.69 -27.24 -3.93
N VAL A 226 -13.91 -27.39 -5.24
CA VAL A 226 -13.18 -28.34 -6.09
C VAL A 226 -12.16 -27.56 -6.92
N GLN A 227 -10.89 -27.97 -6.83
CA GLN A 227 -9.83 -27.46 -7.68
C GLN A 227 -9.66 -28.40 -8.88
N PHE A 228 -9.70 -27.84 -10.09
CA PHE A 228 -9.30 -28.54 -11.30
C PHE A 228 -7.84 -28.23 -11.59
N TYR A 229 -7.03 -29.27 -11.77
CA TYR A 229 -5.61 -29.14 -12.07
C TYR A 229 -5.36 -29.23 -13.59
N PRO A 230 -4.23 -28.69 -14.08
CA PRO A 230 -3.89 -28.75 -15.50
C PRO A 230 -3.65 -30.16 -16.06
N ASP A 231 -3.42 -31.15 -15.19
CA ASP A 231 -3.38 -32.58 -15.53
C ASP A 231 -4.78 -33.22 -15.58
N CYS A 232 -5.83 -32.40 -15.48
CA CYS A 232 -7.24 -32.74 -15.67
C CYS A 232 -7.84 -33.62 -14.56
N ASN A 233 -7.10 -33.78 -13.45
CA ASN A 233 -7.60 -34.31 -12.20
C ASN A 233 -8.30 -33.21 -11.40
N PHE A 234 -9.28 -33.61 -10.58
CA PHE A 234 -9.94 -32.72 -9.64
C PHE A 234 -9.89 -33.29 -8.22
N GLU A 235 -9.72 -32.41 -7.24
CA GLU A 235 -9.79 -32.78 -5.82
C GLU A 235 -10.65 -31.76 -5.06
N SER A 236 -11.46 -32.25 -4.12
CA SER A 236 -12.15 -31.40 -3.14
C SER A 236 -11.15 -31.00 -2.06
N LEU A 237 -10.84 -29.70 -1.96
CA LEU A 237 -9.73 -29.22 -1.13
C LEU A 237 -10.15 -28.46 0.12
N PHE A 238 -11.38 -27.96 0.16
CA PHE A 238 -11.78 -26.97 1.15
C PHE A 238 -13.26 -27.13 1.50
N GLU A 239 -13.54 -27.10 2.79
CA GLU A 239 -14.87 -27.11 3.37
C GLU A 239 -14.96 -26.05 4.48
N LEU A 240 -16.01 -25.22 4.46
CA LEU A 240 -16.24 -24.17 5.45
C LEU A 240 -17.73 -24.10 5.79
N GLN A 241 -18.04 -24.18 7.09
CA GLN A 241 -19.40 -23.94 7.57
C GLN A 241 -19.67 -22.43 7.60
N LEU A 242 -20.79 -22.00 6.99
CA LEU A 242 -21.25 -20.61 6.99
C LEU A 242 -22.57 -20.50 7.75
N GLU A 243 -22.68 -19.46 8.57
CA GLU A 243 -23.94 -19.08 9.21
C GLU A 243 -24.71 -18.18 8.26
N LEU A 244 -25.54 -18.79 7.41
CA LEU A 244 -26.36 -18.10 6.43
C LEU A 244 -27.83 -18.05 6.89
N PRO A 245 -28.59 -16.99 6.52
CA PRO A 245 -30.03 -16.90 6.77
C PRO A 245 -30.82 -18.12 6.27
N ALA A 246 -31.96 -18.42 6.90
CA ALA A 246 -32.85 -19.48 6.42
C ALA A 246 -33.47 -19.12 5.05
N SER A 247 -33.66 -20.12 4.18
CA SER A 247 -34.25 -19.99 2.82
C SER A 247 -33.53 -19.01 1.86
N LEU A 248 -32.24 -19.23 1.64
CA LEU A 248 -31.36 -18.36 0.82
C LEU A 248 -31.74 -18.25 -0.66
N PHE A 249 -32.21 -19.36 -1.23
CA PHE A 249 -32.40 -19.51 -2.67
C PHE A 249 -33.71 -20.22 -2.97
N THR A 250 -34.53 -19.59 -3.81
CA THR A 250 -35.75 -20.18 -4.38
C THR A 250 -35.44 -21.18 -5.50
N SER A 251 -34.28 -21.06 -6.14
CA SER A 251 -33.75 -21.94 -7.19
C SER A 251 -32.22 -21.91 -7.21
N VAL A 252 -31.59 -22.91 -7.83
CA VAL A 252 -30.12 -23.01 -7.91
C VAL A 252 -29.53 -21.82 -8.66
N ARG A 253 -28.51 -21.19 -8.06
CA ARG A 253 -27.87 -19.99 -8.60
C ARG A 253 -26.53 -20.31 -9.27
N PHE A 254 -26.33 -19.77 -10.46
CA PHE A 254 -25.08 -19.85 -11.22
C PHE A 254 -24.39 -18.48 -11.24
N VAL A 255 -23.12 -18.42 -10.82
CA VAL A 255 -22.28 -17.21 -10.85
C VAL A 255 -21.08 -17.46 -11.78
N ASN A 256 -20.79 -16.51 -12.68
CA ASN A 256 -19.70 -16.57 -13.68
C ASN A 256 -19.77 -17.77 -14.65
N LEU A 257 -20.98 -18.16 -15.08
CA LEU A 257 -21.23 -19.31 -15.97
C LEU A 257 -22.05 -18.91 -17.24
N GLY A 258 -21.78 -17.71 -17.74
CA GLY A 258 -22.51 -17.10 -18.85
C GLY A 258 -23.92 -16.58 -18.50
N TYR A 259 -24.57 -16.00 -19.50
CA TYR A 259 -25.79 -15.22 -19.36
C TYR A 259 -26.95 -15.81 -20.16
N ASP A 260 -28.10 -15.96 -19.51
CA ASP A 260 -29.33 -16.39 -20.16
C ASP A 260 -30.27 -15.19 -20.35
N HIS A 261 -30.35 -14.71 -21.58
CA HIS A 261 -31.20 -13.59 -22.00
C HIS A 261 -32.68 -13.95 -22.15
N HIS A 262 -33.03 -15.22 -21.92
CA HIS A 262 -34.37 -15.74 -22.19
C HIS A 262 -35.15 -16.10 -20.92
N LYS A 263 -34.64 -15.72 -19.73
CA LYS A 263 -35.45 -15.65 -18.51
C LYS A 263 -36.70 -14.82 -18.82
N ASP A 264 -37.88 -15.37 -18.56
CA ASP A 264 -39.14 -14.63 -18.72
C ASP A 264 -39.09 -13.37 -17.83
N ASP A 265 -39.67 -12.27 -18.31
CA ASP A 265 -39.57 -10.89 -17.76
C ASP A 265 -40.02 -10.71 -16.29
N VAL A 266 -40.31 -11.79 -15.58
CA VAL A 266 -40.54 -11.79 -14.13
C VAL A 266 -39.19 -12.02 -13.47
N TRP A 267 -38.63 -10.92 -12.94
CA TRP A 267 -37.52 -10.97 -12.00
C TRP A 267 -38.03 -11.67 -10.73
N GLU A 268 -38.07 -13.01 -10.75
CA GLU A 268 -38.31 -13.79 -9.55
C GLU A 268 -37.28 -13.36 -8.53
N ASP A 269 -37.76 -12.97 -7.34
CA ASP A 269 -36.93 -12.43 -6.28
C ASP A 269 -35.70 -13.32 -6.07
N GLU A 270 -34.51 -12.82 -6.45
CA GLU A 270 -33.34 -13.69 -6.62
C GLU A 270 -32.72 -14.14 -5.29
N GLY A 271 -33.30 -13.68 -4.16
CA GLY A 271 -32.91 -14.06 -2.81
C GLY A 271 -31.60 -13.39 -2.39
N THR A 272 -30.74 -14.16 -1.71
CA THR A 272 -29.43 -13.69 -1.25
C THR A 272 -28.41 -13.67 -2.39
N LYS A 273 -27.72 -12.54 -2.59
CA LYS A 273 -26.52 -12.51 -3.43
C LYS A 273 -25.34 -13.06 -2.65
N LEU A 274 -24.59 -13.98 -3.26
CA LEU A 274 -23.38 -14.59 -2.70
C LEU A 274 -22.29 -14.60 -3.78
N VAL A 275 -21.10 -14.08 -3.45
CA VAL A 275 -19.92 -14.04 -4.33
C VAL A 275 -18.66 -14.34 -3.52
N ILE A 276 -17.75 -15.10 -4.11
CA ILE A 276 -16.45 -15.44 -3.52
C ILE A 276 -15.35 -14.77 -4.31
N PHE A 277 -14.41 -14.14 -3.61
CA PHE A 277 -13.20 -13.58 -4.20
C PHE A 277 -11.98 -14.32 -3.67
N THR A 278 -11.08 -14.67 -4.59
CA THR A 278 -9.76 -15.24 -4.27
C THR A 278 -8.67 -14.35 -4.84
N SER A 279 -7.55 -14.27 -4.12
CA SER A 279 -6.36 -13.51 -4.53
C SER A 279 -5.19 -14.46 -4.79
N LYS A 280 -4.29 -14.07 -5.71
CA LYS A 280 -3.00 -14.75 -5.92
C LYS A 280 -2.14 -14.79 -4.66
N THR A 281 -2.39 -13.92 -3.68
CA THR A 281 -1.69 -13.84 -2.41
C THR A 281 -2.24 -14.77 -1.32
N GLY A 282 -3.14 -15.70 -1.66
CA GLY A 282 -3.73 -16.62 -0.69
C GLY A 282 -4.81 -15.99 0.20
N ASN A 283 -5.44 -14.89 -0.23
CA ASN A 283 -6.59 -14.31 0.47
C ASN A 283 -7.90 -14.84 -0.12
N MET A 284 -8.85 -15.15 0.75
CA MET A 284 -10.20 -15.56 0.40
C MET A 284 -11.23 -14.74 1.18
N CYS A 285 -12.24 -14.26 0.47
CA CYS A 285 -13.35 -13.47 1.02
C CYS A 285 -14.67 -13.99 0.46
N VAL A 286 -15.64 -14.27 1.34
CA VAL A 286 -17.00 -14.69 0.98
C VAL A 286 -17.95 -13.55 1.31
N CYS A 287 -18.63 -12.99 0.31
CA CYS A 287 -19.49 -11.83 0.46
C CYS A 287 -20.94 -12.24 0.22
N TYR A 288 -21.85 -11.91 1.13
CA TYR A 288 -23.28 -12.19 0.94
C TYR A 288 -24.20 -11.12 1.51
N SER A 289 -25.38 -10.97 0.88
CA SER A 289 -26.44 -10.07 1.35
C SER A 289 -27.43 -10.77 2.27
N HIS A 290 -27.95 -10.06 3.27
CA HIS A 290 -29.09 -10.54 4.04
C HIS A 290 -30.40 -10.23 3.33
N PRO A 291 -31.45 -11.06 3.51
CA PRO A 291 -32.79 -10.73 3.02
C PRO A 291 -33.28 -9.44 3.69
N VAL A 292 -33.97 -8.58 2.92
CA VAL A 292 -34.49 -7.30 3.44
C VAL A 292 -35.87 -7.55 4.05
N SER A 293 -35.99 -7.38 5.36
CA SER A 293 -37.25 -7.31 6.10
C SER A 293 -37.85 -5.89 6.02
N ASP A 294 -39.18 -5.78 5.93
CA ASP A 294 -39.86 -4.50 5.92
C ASP A 294 -39.50 -3.66 7.17
N ASN A 295 -39.01 -2.43 6.96
CA ASN A 295 -38.54 -1.45 7.96
C ASN A 295 -37.17 -1.68 8.63
N GLU A 296 -36.29 -2.54 8.10
CA GLU A 296 -34.96 -2.79 8.70
C GLU A 296 -33.77 -2.25 7.88
N ASP A 297 -32.64 -2.01 8.57
CA ASP A 297 -31.36 -1.59 7.98
C ASP A 297 -30.88 -2.63 6.94
N PHE A 298 -30.44 -2.19 5.75
CA PHE A 298 -29.89 -3.09 4.74
C PHE A 298 -28.58 -3.68 5.24
N SER A 299 -28.52 -5.01 5.35
CA SER A 299 -27.38 -5.70 5.93
C SER A 299 -26.67 -6.63 4.95
N TYR A 300 -25.34 -6.66 5.00
CA TYR A 300 -24.51 -7.60 4.25
C TYR A 300 -23.29 -8.02 5.06
N THR A 301 -22.78 -9.23 4.81
CA THR A 301 -21.66 -9.81 5.53
C THR A 301 -20.52 -10.15 4.60
N ILE A 302 -19.29 -9.91 5.07
CA ILE A 302 -18.06 -10.35 4.43
C ILE A 302 -17.31 -11.25 5.40
N ALA A 303 -17.17 -12.53 5.05
CA ALA A 303 -16.35 -13.49 5.77
C ALA A 303 -14.92 -13.48 5.18
N PHE A 304 -13.96 -13.08 6.01
CA PHE A 304 -12.54 -13.03 5.67
C PHE A 304 -11.88 -14.33 6.13
N VAL A 305 -12.00 -15.38 5.31
CA VAL A 305 -11.56 -16.74 5.64
C VAL A 305 -10.08 -16.76 6.04
N HIS A 306 -9.24 -16.04 5.31
CA HIS A 306 -7.80 -15.91 5.59
C HIS A 306 -7.46 -15.27 6.95
N ARG A 307 -8.43 -14.64 7.61
CA ARG A 307 -8.31 -14.05 8.96
C ARG A 307 -9.11 -14.78 10.03
N GLY A 308 -10.01 -15.69 9.65
CA GLY A 308 -10.87 -16.37 10.62
C GLY A 308 -11.95 -15.48 11.25
N CYS A 309 -12.36 -14.39 10.59
CA CYS A 309 -13.44 -13.53 11.10
C CYS A 309 -14.45 -13.17 10.00
N CYS A 310 -15.67 -12.85 10.41
CA CYS A 310 -16.72 -12.28 9.58
C CYS A 310 -17.11 -10.90 10.11
N LYS A 311 -17.45 -9.99 9.18
CA LYS A 311 -17.96 -8.66 9.49
C LYS A 311 -19.29 -8.43 8.82
N THR A 312 -20.28 -8.03 9.61
CA THR A 312 -21.61 -7.69 9.13
C THR A 312 -21.77 -6.18 9.21
N PHE A 313 -22.18 -5.59 8.09
CA PHE A 313 -22.40 -4.16 7.94
C PHE A 313 -23.88 -3.91 7.74
N SER A 314 -24.46 -3.04 8.57
CA SER A 314 -25.86 -2.61 8.48
C SER A 314 -25.91 -1.13 8.14
N VAL A 315 -26.57 -0.81 7.03
CA VAL A 315 -26.68 0.53 6.47
C VAL A 315 -28.14 0.99 6.57
N PRO A 316 -28.42 2.15 7.19
CA PRO A 316 -29.78 2.67 7.26
C PRO A 316 -30.29 3.08 5.88
N THR A 317 -31.45 2.55 5.49
CA THR A 317 -32.05 2.77 4.18
C THR A 317 -32.85 4.07 4.19
N GLN A 318 -32.21 5.19 3.83
CA GLN A 318 -32.89 6.47 3.60
C GLN A 318 -33.12 6.66 2.09
N GLY A 319 -34.26 6.21 1.57
CA GLY A 319 -34.60 6.31 0.15
C GLY A 319 -36.10 6.12 -0.14
N ALA A 320 -36.61 6.74 -1.21
CA ALA A 320 -38.02 6.66 -1.62
C ALA A 320 -38.40 5.33 -2.29
N THR A 321 -37.41 4.53 -2.69
CA THR A 321 -37.58 3.20 -3.28
C THR A 321 -36.99 2.15 -2.35
N PRO A 322 -37.69 1.04 -2.07
CA PRO A 322 -37.14 -0.03 -1.23
C PRO A 322 -35.90 -0.64 -1.92
N PRO A 323 -34.81 -0.89 -1.18
CA PRO A 323 -33.62 -1.53 -1.75
C PRO A 323 -33.93 -2.99 -2.12
N SER A 324 -33.64 -3.38 -3.36
CA SER A 324 -33.64 -4.78 -3.75
C SER A 324 -32.26 -5.40 -3.53
N THR A 325 -32.19 -6.57 -2.89
CA THR A 325 -30.95 -7.37 -2.81
C THR A 325 -30.42 -7.72 -4.20
N ASN A 326 -31.31 -7.80 -5.20
CA ASN A 326 -30.99 -8.11 -6.59
C ASN A 326 -30.21 -7.00 -7.30
N ASP A 327 -30.11 -5.81 -6.71
CA ASP A 327 -29.33 -4.69 -7.26
C ASP A 327 -27.94 -4.55 -6.61
N LEU A 328 -27.65 -5.27 -5.52
CA LEU A 328 -26.37 -5.17 -4.81
C LEU A 328 -25.22 -5.72 -5.66
N LEU A 329 -24.13 -4.98 -5.80
CA LEU A 329 -22.93 -5.43 -6.51
C LEU A 329 -21.76 -5.56 -5.54
N PHE A 330 -21.13 -6.72 -5.57
CA PHE A 330 -19.82 -6.94 -4.96
C PHE A 330 -18.75 -6.88 -6.05
N LEU A 331 -17.66 -6.15 -5.78
CA LEU A 331 -16.50 -6.02 -6.67
C LEU A 331 -15.22 -6.18 -5.86
N HIS A 332 -14.22 -6.79 -6.47
CA HIS A 332 -12.89 -6.92 -5.87
C HIS A 332 -11.86 -6.10 -6.65
N LEU A 333 -11.35 -5.04 -6.02
CA LEU A 333 -10.33 -4.12 -6.54
C LEU A 333 -9.04 -4.30 -5.74
N ASP A 334 -8.33 -5.41 -5.98
CA ASP A 334 -7.07 -5.84 -5.34
C ASP A 334 -7.08 -5.86 -3.80
N TYR A 335 -7.19 -4.69 -3.16
CA TYR A 335 -7.20 -4.46 -1.71
C TYR A 335 -8.56 -4.07 -1.15
N TYR A 336 -9.48 -3.61 -2.01
CA TYR A 336 -10.81 -3.19 -1.60
C TYR A 336 -11.86 -4.15 -2.11
N ILE A 337 -12.76 -4.56 -1.23
CA ILE A 337 -14.05 -5.11 -1.62
C ILE A 337 -15.01 -3.94 -1.67
N VAL A 338 -15.51 -3.66 -2.86
CA VAL A 338 -16.49 -2.60 -3.07
C VAL A 338 -17.88 -3.21 -3.06
N VAL A 339 -18.74 -2.65 -2.20
CA VAL A 339 -20.16 -2.98 -2.11
C VAL A 339 -20.92 -1.78 -2.61
N TYR A 340 -21.66 -1.97 -3.70
CA TYR A 340 -22.41 -0.90 -4.35
C TYR A 340 -23.88 -1.27 -4.41
N LEU A 341 -24.73 -0.41 -3.85
CA LEU A 341 -26.17 -0.50 -4.01
C LEU A 341 -26.64 0.73 -4.80
N PRO A 342 -27.06 0.56 -6.07
CA PRO A 342 -27.48 1.66 -6.93
C PRO A 342 -28.48 2.60 -6.26
N GLY A 343 -28.21 3.90 -6.31
CA GLY A 343 -29.07 4.94 -5.72
C GLY A 343 -29.00 5.09 -4.20
N HIS A 344 -28.28 4.22 -3.49
CA HIS A 344 -28.24 4.20 -2.03
C HIS A 344 -26.84 4.50 -1.48
N PHE A 345 -25.88 3.59 -1.68
CA PHE A 345 -24.54 3.73 -1.10
C PHE A 345 -23.45 3.03 -1.92
N LEU A 346 -22.21 3.46 -1.68
CA LEU A 346 -20.97 2.89 -2.19
C LEU A 346 -19.98 2.74 -1.03
N HIS A 347 -19.62 1.50 -0.70
CA HIS A 347 -18.74 1.18 0.41
C HIS A 347 -17.48 0.45 -0.07
N PHE A 348 -16.32 1.04 0.14
CA PHE A 348 -15.00 0.43 -0.05
C PHE A 348 -14.50 -0.15 1.26
N ILE A 349 -14.46 -1.47 1.35
CA ILE A 349 -14.02 -2.19 2.54
C ILE A 349 -12.60 -2.69 2.32
N ASN A 350 -11.69 -2.27 3.20
CA ASN A 350 -10.32 -2.72 3.13
C ASN A 350 -10.24 -4.20 3.51
N SER A 351 -9.90 -5.07 2.56
CA SER A 351 -9.83 -6.52 2.77
C SER A 351 -8.60 -6.92 3.60
N ARG A 352 -7.57 -6.08 3.65
CA ARG A 352 -6.33 -6.31 4.41
C ARG A 352 -6.36 -5.67 5.79
N GLN A 353 -6.60 -4.37 5.92
CA GLN A 353 -6.45 -3.65 7.19
C GLN A 353 -7.80 -3.49 7.91
N GLN A 354 -8.40 -4.62 8.31
CA GLN A 354 -9.74 -4.61 8.91
C GLN A 354 -9.80 -4.21 10.37
N GLU A 355 -8.69 -4.18 11.09
CA GLU A 355 -8.70 -3.82 12.52
C GLU A 355 -9.15 -2.39 12.75
N LEU A 356 -8.88 -1.52 11.77
CA LEU A 356 -9.21 -0.11 11.83
C LEU A 356 -10.27 0.19 10.75
N PRO A 357 -11.55 0.26 11.14
CA PRO A 357 -12.63 0.56 10.19
C PRO A 357 -12.51 1.96 9.57
N CYS A 358 -11.76 2.87 10.18
CA CYS A 358 -11.44 4.18 9.60
C CYS A 358 -10.65 4.13 8.29
N HIS A 359 -10.16 2.98 7.83
CA HIS A 359 -9.56 2.83 6.50
C HIS A 359 -10.57 2.38 5.42
N CYS A 360 -11.82 2.12 5.80
CA CYS A 360 -12.92 1.89 4.88
C CYS A 360 -13.55 3.23 4.47
N LEU A 361 -13.94 3.36 3.20
CA LEU A 361 -14.60 4.56 2.68
C LEU A 361 -16.07 4.27 2.41
N PHE A 362 -16.95 5.05 3.01
CA PHE A 362 -18.40 4.94 2.81
C PHE A 362 -18.92 6.26 2.23
N LEU A 363 -19.64 6.15 1.11
CA LEU A 363 -20.30 7.25 0.43
C LEU A 363 -21.79 6.91 0.28
N SER A 364 -22.66 7.90 0.46
CA SER A 364 -24.11 7.78 0.29
C SER A 364 -24.65 8.94 -0.56
N GLY A 365 -25.87 8.80 -1.07
CA GLY A 365 -26.54 9.86 -1.83
C GLY A 365 -25.89 10.14 -3.20
N GLU A 366 -25.68 11.41 -3.54
CA GLU A 366 -25.15 11.81 -4.85
C GLU A 366 -23.69 11.39 -5.05
N ASP A 367 -22.88 11.39 -3.98
CA ASP A 367 -21.46 11.00 -4.02
C ASP A 367 -21.25 9.52 -4.33
N ALA A 368 -22.29 8.69 -4.10
CA ALA A 368 -22.29 7.26 -4.41
C ALA A 368 -22.69 6.95 -5.87
N ARG A 369 -23.17 7.92 -6.65
CA ARG A 369 -23.68 7.65 -8.01
C ARG A 369 -22.55 7.28 -8.98
N LEU A 370 -22.69 6.13 -9.61
CA LEU A 370 -21.82 5.68 -10.69
C LEU A 370 -22.46 6.10 -12.02
N GLY A 371 -22.04 7.24 -12.57
CA GLY A 371 -22.66 7.90 -13.75
C GLY A 371 -23.32 6.97 -14.80
N PRO A 372 -22.63 5.98 -15.37
CA PRO A 372 -23.21 5.11 -16.42
C PRO A 372 -24.09 3.97 -15.90
N LEU A 373 -24.10 3.69 -14.59
CA LEU A 373 -24.90 2.63 -13.96
C LEU A 373 -26.04 3.26 -13.15
N GLY A 374 -27.15 3.55 -13.82
CA GLY A 374 -28.36 4.09 -13.20
C GLY A 374 -29.25 3.00 -12.57
N PRO A 375 -30.25 3.41 -11.76
CA PRO A 375 -31.28 2.51 -11.27
C PRO A 375 -32.00 1.81 -12.45
N GLY A 376 -32.06 0.47 -12.42
CA GLY A 376 -32.65 -0.36 -13.49
C GLY A 376 -31.65 -0.98 -14.49
N CYS A 377 -30.34 -0.71 -14.35
CA CYS A 377 -29.33 -1.44 -15.12
C CYS A 377 -29.17 -2.87 -14.59
N ALA A 378 -29.18 -3.86 -15.49
CA ALA A 378 -28.91 -5.25 -15.14
C ALA A 378 -27.40 -5.49 -15.20
N VAL A 379 -26.70 -5.31 -14.08
CA VAL A 379 -25.23 -5.38 -14.03
C VAL A 379 -24.76 -6.69 -13.44
N LEU A 380 -23.79 -7.32 -14.11
CA LEU A 380 -23.16 -8.55 -13.64
C LEU A 380 -21.68 -8.30 -13.39
N THR A 381 -21.22 -8.75 -12.22
CA THR A 381 -19.79 -8.72 -11.87
C THR A 381 -19.10 -9.88 -12.56
N LEU A 382 -18.03 -9.56 -13.28
CA LEU A 382 -17.09 -10.50 -13.88
C LEU A 382 -15.75 -10.44 -13.12
N PRO A 383 -14.88 -11.46 -13.27
CA PRO A 383 -13.52 -11.41 -12.74
C PRO A 383 -12.75 -10.15 -13.16
N GLN A 384 -11.71 -9.77 -12.41
CA GLN A 384 -10.86 -8.58 -12.66
C GLN A 384 -11.59 -7.22 -12.60
N ALA A 385 -12.55 -7.08 -11.69
CA ALA A 385 -13.33 -5.85 -11.53
C ALA A 385 -14.03 -5.38 -12.82
N MET A 386 -14.46 -6.34 -13.63
CA MET A 386 -15.22 -6.10 -14.84
C MET A 386 -16.72 -6.09 -14.50
N LEU A 387 -17.46 -5.17 -15.10
CA LEU A 387 -18.90 -5.03 -14.97
C LEU A 387 -19.53 -5.11 -16.35
N LEU A 388 -20.44 -6.05 -16.56
CA LEU A 388 -21.25 -6.12 -17.76
C LEU A 388 -22.63 -5.53 -17.49
N ASP A 389 -22.99 -4.47 -18.20
CA ASP A 389 -24.39 -4.07 -18.31
C ASP A 389 -25.05 -4.89 -19.43
N VAL A 390 -25.90 -5.82 -19.02
CA VAL A 390 -26.55 -6.78 -19.90
C VAL A 390 -27.51 -6.10 -20.87
N ARG A 391 -28.16 -4.99 -20.47
CA ARG A 391 -29.14 -4.29 -21.32
C ARG A 391 -28.47 -3.46 -22.40
N SER A 392 -27.38 -2.76 -22.05
CA SER A 392 -26.64 -1.95 -23.04
C SER A 392 -25.63 -2.77 -23.85
N GLY A 393 -25.24 -3.96 -23.36
CA GLY A 393 -24.21 -4.79 -23.98
C GLY A 393 -22.81 -4.18 -23.84
N VAL A 394 -22.58 -3.39 -22.79
CA VAL A 394 -21.31 -2.69 -22.56
C VAL A 394 -20.58 -3.29 -21.38
N MET A 395 -19.29 -3.59 -21.58
CA MET A 395 -18.40 -3.99 -20.49
C MET A 395 -17.53 -2.82 -20.03
N HIS A 396 -17.54 -2.59 -18.72
CA HIS A 396 -16.73 -1.59 -18.05
C HIS A 396 -15.70 -2.25 -17.16
N ARG A 397 -14.48 -1.72 -17.13
CA ARG A 397 -13.49 -2.02 -16.09
C ARG A 397 -13.60 -0.96 -15.00
N ALA A 398 -13.84 -1.42 -13.78
CA ALA A 398 -13.86 -0.56 -12.61
C ALA A 398 -12.44 -0.30 -12.11
N GLY A 399 -12.18 0.96 -11.77
CA GLY A 399 -10.93 1.41 -11.17
C GLY A 399 -11.19 2.55 -10.18
N ILE A 400 -10.21 2.83 -9.33
CA ILE A 400 -10.28 3.91 -8.35
C ILE A 400 -9.73 5.20 -8.99
N CYS A 401 -10.41 6.32 -8.78
CA CYS A 401 -10.05 7.61 -9.37
C CYS A 401 -9.20 8.48 -8.43
N HIS A 402 -7.97 8.81 -8.84
CA HIS A 402 -7.06 9.67 -8.07
C HIS A 402 -7.66 11.06 -7.79
N SER A 403 -8.30 11.69 -8.78
CA SER A 403 -8.81 13.07 -8.63
C SER A 403 -9.92 13.19 -7.61
N VAL A 404 -10.86 12.22 -7.59
CA VAL A 404 -11.97 12.21 -6.63
C VAL A 404 -11.46 11.94 -5.21
N LEU A 405 -10.45 11.09 -5.05
CA LEU A 405 -9.82 10.83 -3.75
C LEU A 405 -9.08 12.07 -3.22
N LEU A 406 -8.34 12.79 -4.08
CA LEU A 406 -7.71 14.04 -3.71
C LEU A 406 -8.74 15.11 -3.33
N GLU A 407 -9.83 15.20 -4.08
CA GLU A 407 -10.95 16.10 -3.72
C GLU A 407 -11.55 15.73 -2.37
N LEU A 408 -11.72 14.43 -2.08
CA LEU A 408 -12.23 13.96 -0.81
C LEU A 408 -11.28 14.28 0.36
N LEU A 409 -9.97 14.13 0.13
CA LEU A 409 -8.93 14.49 1.08
C LEU A 409 -8.96 16.00 1.42
N CYS A 410 -9.15 16.86 0.42
CA CYS A 410 -9.21 18.31 0.60
C CYS A 410 -10.55 18.81 1.18
N ARG A 411 -11.68 18.22 0.78
CA ARG A 411 -13.03 18.75 1.11
C ARG A 411 -13.69 18.11 2.31
N SER A 412 -13.40 16.85 2.63
CA SER A 412 -14.06 16.16 3.74
C SER A 412 -13.78 16.88 5.06
N ARG A 413 -14.76 16.91 5.95
CA ARG A 413 -14.63 17.40 7.34
C ARG A 413 -14.32 16.29 8.33
N LEU A 414 -14.46 15.03 7.92
CA LEU A 414 -14.30 13.86 8.77
C LEU A 414 -12.86 13.33 8.65
N ASP A 415 -12.15 13.27 9.77
CA ASP A 415 -10.78 12.77 9.81
C ASP A 415 -10.67 11.31 9.35
N SER A 416 -11.66 10.46 9.65
CA SER A 416 -11.69 9.07 9.17
C SER A 416 -11.73 8.98 7.64
N GLN A 417 -12.52 9.82 6.98
CA GLN A 417 -12.57 9.87 5.52
C GLN A 417 -11.26 10.40 4.92
N ARG A 418 -10.66 11.43 5.53
CA ARG A 418 -9.34 11.95 5.12
C ARG A 418 -8.26 10.88 5.26
N LEU A 419 -8.23 10.18 6.38
CA LEU A 419 -7.26 9.11 6.65
C LEU A 419 -7.42 7.95 5.66
N ALA A 420 -8.66 7.50 5.41
CA ALA A 420 -8.91 6.44 4.45
C ALA A 420 -8.53 6.86 3.02
N ALA A 421 -8.83 8.10 2.62
CA ALA A 421 -8.45 8.62 1.30
C ALA A 421 -6.93 8.72 1.16
N LEU A 422 -6.22 9.22 2.19
CA LEU A 422 -4.76 9.30 2.24
C LEU A 422 -4.13 7.91 2.09
N HIS A 423 -4.61 6.93 2.85
CA HIS A 423 -4.14 5.54 2.77
C HIS A 423 -4.44 4.91 1.40
N CYS A 424 -5.61 5.18 0.83
CA CYS A 424 -5.96 4.74 -0.51
C CYS A 424 -4.94 5.23 -1.54
N LEU A 425 -4.65 6.54 -1.54
CA LEU A 425 -3.69 7.17 -2.45
C LEU A 425 -2.25 6.68 -2.23
N LEU A 426 -1.80 6.57 -0.97
CA LEU A 426 -0.39 6.27 -0.66
C LEU A 426 -0.05 4.78 -0.67
N VAL A 427 -0.96 3.90 -0.24
CA VAL A 427 -0.66 2.47 -0.06
C VAL A 427 -1.12 1.65 -1.25
N TYR A 428 -2.33 1.92 -1.74
CA TYR A 428 -3.06 0.98 -2.60
C TYR A 428 -3.05 1.37 -4.08
N MET A 429 -2.88 2.65 -4.39
CA MET A 429 -2.76 3.12 -5.76
C MET A 429 -1.32 3.00 -6.27
N THR A 430 -1.17 2.98 -7.59
CA THR A 430 0.13 2.98 -8.25
C THR A 430 0.87 4.30 -7.91
N PRO A 431 2.19 4.25 -7.67
CA PRO A 431 2.95 5.43 -7.30
C PRO A 431 2.93 6.43 -8.45
N ASP A 432 2.28 7.55 -8.21
CA ASP A 432 2.23 8.69 -9.11
C ASP A 432 2.92 9.88 -8.42
N PRO A 433 4.08 10.35 -8.93
CA PRO A 433 4.79 11.46 -8.33
C PRO A 433 3.94 12.74 -8.28
N GLU A 434 3.01 12.94 -9.22
CA GLU A 434 2.14 14.12 -9.20
C GLU A 434 1.14 14.07 -8.03
N VAL A 435 0.63 12.88 -7.72
CA VAL A 435 -0.28 12.68 -6.59
C VAL A 435 0.47 12.87 -5.26
N GLU A 436 1.69 12.35 -5.15
CA GLU A 436 2.53 12.57 -3.96
C GLU A 436 2.85 14.05 -3.73
N LEU A 437 3.20 14.79 -4.79
CA LEU A 437 3.41 16.24 -4.74
C LEU A 437 2.16 16.96 -4.23
N ARG A 438 0.97 16.61 -4.75
CA ARG A 438 -0.30 17.20 -4.29
C ARG A 438 -0.63 16.87 -2.83
N ILE A 439 -0.27 15.69 -2.36
CA ILE A 439 -0.43 15.32 -0.95
C ILE A 439 0.51 16.16 -0.08
N ILE A 440 1.77 16.33 -0.48
CA ILE A 440 2.71 17.20 0.23
C ILE A 440 2.21 18.65 0.24
N ASP A 441 1.66 19.13 -0.88
CA ASP A 441 1.03 20.45 -0.96
C ASP A 441 -0.12 20.60 0.04
N TRP A 442 -1.00 19.59 0.11
CA TRP A 442 -2.09 19.54 1.08
C TRP A 442 -1.57 19.54 2.53
N ILE A 443 -0.51 18.79 2.85
CA ILE A 443 0.12 18.81 4.18
C ILE A 443 0.64 20.22 4.52
N CYS A 444 1.21 20.93 3.53
CA CYS A 444 1.72 22.29 3.71
C CYS A 444 0.62 23.33 3.96
N GLU A 445 -0.57 23.16 3.37
CA GLU A 445 -1.71 24.07 3.55
C GLU A 445 -2.34 23.95 4.95
N HIS A 446 -2.25 22.77 5.57
CA HIS A 446 -2.81 22.52 6.89
C HIS A 446 -1.79 22.83 7.99
N VAL A 447 -1.93 23.97 8.66
CA VAL A 447 -0.96 24.49 9.65
C VAL A 447 -0.82 23.61 10.90
N MET A 448 -1.88 22.89 11.30
CA MET A 448 -1.91 22.06 12.52
C MET A 448 -2.15 20.59 12.20
N ALA A 449 -1.64 19.71 13.08
CA ALA A 449 -2.04 18.30 13.08
C ALA A 449 -3.55 18.18 13.34
N PHE A 450 -4.19 17.14 12.77
CA PHE A 450 -5.59 16.87 13.07
C PHE A 450 -5.73 16.29 14.48
N GLU A 451 -6.92 16.42 15.06
CA GLU A 451 -7.21 15.90 16.41
C GLU A 451 -6.96 14.38 16.48
N ASN A 452 -7.30 13.66 15.40
CA ASN A 452 -7.31 12.21 15.38
C ASN A 452 -6.03 11.55 14.84
N PHE A 453 -5.26 12.22 13.97
CA PHE A 453 -4.00 11.69 13.41
C PHE A 453 -3.06 12.81 12.93
N ASP A 454 -1.76 12.51 12.83
CA ASP A 454 -0.75 13.42 12.27
C ASP A 454 -0.52 13.10 10.78
N GLN A 455 -0.68 14.10 9.91
CA GLN A 455 -0.61 13.89 8.46
C GLN A 455 0.79 13.48 7.97
N ILE A 456 1.84 13.98 8.62
CA ILE A 456 3.24 13.69 8.28
C ILE A 456 3.60 12.27 8.71
N GLN A 457 3.19 11.88 9.93
CA GLN A 457 3.38 10.52 10.41
C GLN A 457 2.68 9.49 9.51
N GLU A 458 1.43 9.75 9.12
CA GLU A 458 0.70 8.89 8.20
C GLU A 458 1.35 8.83 6.83
N PHE A 459 1.80 9.97 6.27
CA PHE A 459 2.50 10.00 5.00
C PHE A 459 3.75 9.11 5.01
N ILE A 460 4.55 9.21 6.07
CA ILE A 460 5.78 8.42 6.23
C ILE A 460 5.44 6.93 6.38
N LEU A 461 4.56 6.55 7.32
CA LEU A 461 4.26 5.15 7.61
C LEU A 461 3.56 4.44 6.45
N ALA A 462 2.58 5.09 5.81
CA ALA A 462 1.89 4.55 4.64
C ALA A 462 2.86 4.32 3.46
N SER A 463 3.74 5.29 3.20
CA SER A 463 4.73 5.19 2.13
C SER A 463 5.78 4.11 2.39
N LEU A 464 6.23 3.96 3.65
CA LEU A 464 7.13 2.88 4.07
C LEU A 464 6.49 1.52 3.92
N TYR A 465 5.25 1.39 4.36
CA TYR A 465 4.47 0.17 4.26
C TYR A 465 4.29 -0.28 2.80
N ARG A 466 3.98 0.66 1.89
CA ARG A 466 3.89 0.37 0.44
C ARG A 466 5.21 -0.17 -0.12
N MET A 467 6.34 0.45 0.21
CA MET A 467 7.65 0.03 -0.29
C MET A 467 7.97 -1.41 0.11
N VAL A 468 7.73 -1.74 1.37
CA VAL A 468 7.89 -3.08 1.90
C VAL A 468 7.02 -4.09 1.16
N TYR A 469 5.78 -3.68 0.84
CA TYR A 469 4.82 -4.53 0.16
C TYR A 469 5.16 -4.78 -1.31
N GLN A 470 5.65 -3.77 -2.04
CA GLN A 470 6.09 -3.92 -3.44
C GLN A 470 7.23 -4.95 -3.60
N GLN A 471 8.00 -5.19 -2.54
CA GLN A 471 9.01 -6.25 -2.47
C GLN A 471 8.43 -7.66 -2.19
N GLN A 472 7.11 -7.82 -2.28
CA GLN A 472 6.33 -9.08 -2.21
C GLN A 472 6.37 -9.81 -0.86
N PHE A 473 6.64 -9.09 0.23
CA PHE A 473 6.58 -9.68 1.56
C PHE A 473 5.16 -9.64 2.11
N LEU A 474 4.35 -10.65 1.76
CA LEU A 474 2.91 -10.77 2.09
C LEU A 474 2.59 -10.80 3.60
N SER A 475 3.61 -10.82 4.46
CA SER A 475 3.50 -11.17 5.87
C SER A 475 3.62 -10.01 6.86
N LEU A 476 3.73 -8.76 6.39
CA LEU A 476 4.17 -7.64 7.24
C LEU A 476 3.03 -6.79 7.81
N ASP A 477 1.79 -6.98 7.35
CA ASP A 477 0.57 -6.22 7.73
C ASP A 477 0.30 -6.18 9.26
N LYS A 478 0.72 -7.23 9.99
CA LYS A 478 0.53 -7.37 11.45
C LYS A 478 1.81 -7.11 12.26
N VAL A 479 2.95 -6.97 11.59
CA VAL A 479 4.27 -6.88 12.24
C VAL A 479 4.85 -5.49 12.12
N LEU A 480 4.63 -4.80 11.00
CA LEU A 480 5.05 -3.41 10.81
C LEU A 480 3.88 -2.45 11.02
N PRO A 481 4.14 -1.24 11.55
CA PRO A 481 3.14 -0.19 11.61
C PRO A 481 2.89 0.36 10.21
N TYR A 482 1.61 0.51 9.84
CA TYR A 482 1.19 1.20 8.63
C TYR A 482 0.49 2.53 8.93
N THR A 483 0.14 2.78 10.20
CA THR A 483 -0.50 4.00 10.67
C THR A 483 -0.01 4.36 12.07
N SER A 484 0.06 5.66 12.36
CA SER A 484 0.38 6.25 13.66
C SER A 484 -0.71 6.02 14.69
N VAL A 485 -1.93 5.72 14.25
CA VAL A 485 -3.10 5.48 15.10
C VAL A 485 -2.86 4.34 16.11
N PHE A 486 -2.02 3.35 15.78
CA PHE A 486 -1.67 2.24 16.69
C PHE A 486 -0.74 2.62 17.86
N GLU A 487 -0.08 3.77 17.79
CA GLU A 487 0.81 4.24 18.86
C GLU A 487 0.00 4.94 19.97
N ARG A 488 -1.25 5.34 19.69
CA ARG A 488 -2.15 5.90 20.70
C ARG A 488 -2.63 4.79 21.64
N LYS A 489 -2.69 5.11 22.94
CA LYS A 489 -3.19 4.19 23.98
C LYS A 489 -4.68 3.89 23.81
N ASP A 490 -5.45 4.93 23.51
CA ASP A 490 -6.88 4.85 23.24
C ASP A 490 -7.17 5.36 21.83
N LEU A 491 -7.96 4.62 21.07
CA LEU A 491 -8.38 5.06 19.75
C LEU A 491 -9.54 6.05 19.86
N PRO A 492 -9.49 7.19 19.15
CA PRO A 492 -10.64 8.08 19.07
C PRO A 492 -11.87 7.35 18.52
N ILE A 493 -13.03 7.60 19.13
CA ILE A 493 -14.32 7.00 18.71
C ILE A 493 -14.58 7.28 17.22
N GLY A 494 -14.23 8.48 16.74
CA GLY A 494 -14.37 8.86 15.33
C GLY A 494 -13.53 8.04 14.34
N LEU A 495 -12.55 7.25 14.82
CA LEU A 495 -11.77 6.30 14.01
C LEU A 495 -12.18 4.83 14.23
N MET A 496 -12.98 4.54 15.26
CA MET A 496 -13.48 3.19 15.55
C MET A 496 -14.77 2.84 14.80
N GLU A 497 -15.43 3.83 14.22
CA GLU A 497 -16.70 3.64 13.52
C GLU A 497 -16.62 4.16 12.09
N ILE A 498 -17.41 3.54 11.21
CA ILE A 498 -17.64 4.05 9.86
C ILE A 498 -18.86 4.97 9.95
N PRO A 499 -18.72 6.28 9.65
CA PRO A 499 -19.84 7.20 9.73
C PRO A 499 -21.04 6.71 8.90
N GLY A 500 -22.17 6.46 9.56
CA GLY A 500 -23.41 6.01 8.93
C GLY A 500 -23.54 4.50 8.70
N VAL A 501 -22.61 3.67 9.19
CA VAL A 501 -22.67 2.20 9.04
C VAL A 501 -22.41 1.52 10.38
N LYS A 502 -23.31 0.64 10.80
CA LYS A 502 -23.08 -0.24 11.96
C LYS A 502 -22.25 -1.44 11.51
N CYS A 503 -21.17 -1.75 12.22
CA CYS A 503 -20.31 -2.90 11.93
C CYS A 503 -20.27 -3.83 13.14
N SER A 504 -20.65 -5.09 12.97
CA SER A 504 -20.37 -6.16 13.94
C SER A 504 -19.26 -7.08 13.41
N SER A 505 -18.50 -7.67 14.32
CA SER A 505 -17.44 -8.64 13.99
C SER A 505 -17.66 -9.92 14.78
N GLU A 506 -17.61 -11.04 14.11
CA GLU A 506 -17.82 -12.38 14.66
C GLU A 506 -16.67 -13.31 14.25
N LEU A 507 -16.43 -14.35 15.04
CA LEU A 507 -15.40 -15.35 14.74
C LEU A 507 -15.95 -16.38 13.75
N LEU A 508 -15.18 -16.65 12.71
CA LEU A 508 -15.55 -17.62 11.69
C LEU A 508 -15.19 -19.03 12.16
N SER A 509 -16.03 -20.02 11.82
CA SER A 509 -15.70 -21.43 12.02
C SER A 509 -14.41 -21.81 11.28
N GLU A 510 -13.61 -22.70 11.87
CA GLU A 510 -12.37 -23.15 11.22
C GLU A 510 -12.68 -23.96 9.95
N PRO A 511 -12.08 -23.59 8.79
CA PRO A 511 -12.21 -24.37 7.57
C PRO A 511 -11.42 -25.68 7.67
N VAL A 512 -11.93 -26.69 6.98
CA VAL A 512 -11.31 -28.00 6.86
C VAL A 512 -10.66 -28.10 5.48
N PHE A 513 -9.36 -28.40 5.47
CA PHE A 513 -8.62 -28.66 4.25
C PHE A 513 -8.59 -30.16 3.99
N CYS A 514 -9.31 -30.60 2.96
CA CYS A 514 -9.43 -32.00 2.57
C CYS A 514 -8.40 -32.30 1.46
N GLY A 515 -7.62 -33.38 1.53
CA GLY A 515 -6.70 -33.73 0.43
C GLY A 515 -5.29 -34.10 0.87
N LYS A 516 -4.46 -34.51 -0.09
CA LYS A 516 -3.08 -34.94 0.22
C LYS A 516 -2.16 -33.72 0.32
N PRO A 517 -1.18 -33.72 1.24
CA PRO A 517 -0.28 -32.58 1.47
C PRO A 517 0.49 -32.11 0.24
N LYS A 518 0.74 -33.01 -0.72
CA LYS A 518 1.45 -32.67 -1.98
C LYS A 518 0.62 -31.78 -2.92
N HIS A 519 -0.71 -31.78 -2.80
CA HIS A 519 -1.63 -31.06 -3.68
C HIS A 519 -1.99 -29.66 -3.15
N PHE A 520 -1.69 -29.31 -1.90
CA PHE A 520 -1.92 -27.95 -1.37
C PHE A 520 -0.95 -26.89 -1.92
N LYS A 521 0.00 -27.24 -2.79
CA LYS A 521 1.01 -26.28 -3.29
C LYS A 521 0.37 -25.04 -3.93
N GLY A 522 1.00 -23.89 -3.71
CA GLY A 522 0.58 -22.62 -4.27
C GLY A 522 -0.48 -21.93 -3.41
N TYR A 523 -1.67 -21.70 -3.97
CA TYR A 523 -2.70 -20.88 -3.32
C TYR A 523 -3.21 -21.46 -1.98
N TRP A 524 -3.44 -22.77 -1.91
CA TRP A 524 -4.05 -23.40 -0.73
C TRP A 524 -3.07 -23.45 0.45
N GLU A 525 -1.79 -23.71 0.19
CA GLU A 525 -0.69 -23.62 1.15
C GLU A 525 -0.56 -22.20 1.69
N GLU A 526 -0.65 -21.18 0.83
CA GLU A 526 -0.60 -19.78 1.26
C GLU A 526 -1.83 -19.39 2.09
N LEU A 527 -3.04 -19.85 1.72
CA LEU A 527 -4.26 -19.60 2.50
C LEU A 527 -4.17 -20.26 3.89
N GLN A 528 -3.79 -21.53 3.95
CA GLN A 528 -3.61 -22.24 5.22
C GLN A 528 -2.56 -21.55 6.09
N TRP A 529 -1.43 -21.16 5.50
CA TRP A 529 -0.39 -20.42 6.19
C TRP A 529 -0.87 -19.08 6.73
N ASN A 530 -1.60 -18.30 5.93
CA ASN A 530 -2.18 -17.03 6.37
C ASN A 530 -3.10 -17.22 7.57
N MET A 531 -3.91 -18.28 7.58
CA MET A 531 -4.77 -18.62 8.70
C MET A 531 -4.01 -19.01 9.97
N GLU A 532 -3.06 -19.95 9.87
CA GLU A 532 -2.21 -20.36 11.00
C GLU A 532 -1.45 -19.17 11.60
N LYS A 533 -0.99 -18.28 10.73
CA LYS A 533 -0.28 -17.06 11.12
C LYS A 533 -1.19 -16.04 11.81
N MET A 534 -2.43 -15.89 11.37
CA MET A 534 -3.40 -15.04 12.05
C MET A 534 -3.72 -15.56 13.44
N LYS A 535 -3.88 -16.88 13.61
CA LYS A 535 -4.02 -17.51 14.94
C LYS A 535 -2.83 -17.20 15.85
N TYR A 536 -1.60 -17.26 15.31
CA TYR A 536 -0.40 -16.87 16.07
C TYR A 536 -0.44 -15.40 16.51
N PHE A 537 -0.79 -14.47 15.61
CA PHE A 537 -0.85 -13.05 15.94
C PHE A 537 -1.99 -12.66 16.88
N GLU A 538 -3.08 -13.44 16.91
CA GLU A 538 -4.14 -13.28 17.91
C GLU A 538 -3.72 -13.77 19.29
N ALA A 539 -2.87 -14.80 19.35
CA ALA A 539 -2.33 -15.31 20.61
C ALA A 539 -1.23 -14.41 21.21
N VAL A 540 -0.45 -13.73 20.37
CA VAL A 540 0.65 -12.86 20.82
C VAL A 540 0.13 -11.45 21.14
N PRO A 541 0.37 -10.92 22.35
CA PRO A 541 -0.01 -9.54 22.67
C PRO A 541 0.87 -8.56 21.88
N ASN A 542 0.24 -7.64 21.16
CA ASN A 542 0.88 -6.54 20.41
C ASN A 542 2.04 -6.99 19.48
N PRO A 543 1.78 -7.79 18.44
CA PRO A 543 2.82 -8.28 17.52
C PRO A 543 3.41 -7.19 16.60
N ARG A 544 2.84 -5.98 16.61
CA ARG A 544 3.30 -4.84 15.81
C ARG A 544 4.52 -4.19 16.44
N TYR A 545 5.47 -3.85 15.58
CA TYR A 545 6.59 -3.01 15.96
C TYR A 545 6.08 -1.62 16.33
N ARG A 546 6.29 -1.24 17.60
CA ARG A 546 6.01 0.10 18.09
C ARG A 546 7.32 0.86 18.19
N THR A 547 7.40 1.96 17.46
CA THR A 547 8.63 2.75 17.37
C THR A 547 8.83 3.56 18.66
N SER A 548 7.75 3.83 19.41
CA SER A 548 7.79 4.42 20.75
C SER A 548 8.58 3.58 21.76
N LEU A 549 8.66 2.26 21.59
CA LEU A 549 9.45 1.39 22.49
C LEU A 549 10.96 1.64 22.36
N ILE A 550 11.42 2.20 21.22
CA ILE A 550 12.82 2.59 21.03
C ILE A 550 13.18 3.78 21.94
N GLN A 551 12.22 4.58 22.40
CA GLN A 551 12.49 5.80 23.16
C GLN A 551 13.29 5.54 24.44
N ALA A 552 13.01 4.44 25.14
CA ALA A 552 13.74 4.05 26.34
C ALA A 552 15.20 3.67 26.01
N ASP A 553 15.39 2.82 25.00
CA ASP A 553 16.71 2.41 24.52
C ASP A 553 17.51 3.62 24.00
N TRP A 554 16.83 4.55 23.32
CA TRP A 554 17.43 5.78 22.81
C TRP A 554 17.87 6.72 23.93
N SER A 555 17.04 6.88 24.97
CA SER A 555 17.37 7.71 26.14
C SER A 555 18.57 7.15 26.90
N GLN A 556 18.66 5.82 27.01
CA GLN A 556 19.83 5.14 27.57
C GLN A 556 21.07 5.37 26.70
N LEU A 557 20.96 5.18 25.39
CA LEU A 557 22.08 5.34 24.47
C LEU A 557 22.58 6.80 24.39
N LEU A 558 21.68 7.78 24.47
CA LEU A 558 22.03 9.19 24.62
C LEU A 558 22.81 9.47 25.89
N ALA A 559 22.41 8.87 27.02
CA ALA A 559 23.16 9.01 28.28
C ALA A 559 24.56 8.39 28.18
N GLU A 560 24.68 7.25 27.50
CA GLU A 560 25.98 6.60 27.23
C GLU A 560 26.87 7.46 26.32
N LEU A 561 26.31 8.07 25.26
CA LEU A 561 27.03 8.98 24.36
C LEU A 561 27.51 10.26 25.03
N ASN A 562 26.76 10.78 26.01
CA ASN A 562 27.10 11.99 26.75
C ASN A 562 28.04 11.72 27.93
N SER A 563 28.31 10.45 28.27
CA SER A 563 29.23 10.08 29.34
C SER A 563 30.68 10.08 28.84
N GLU A 564 31.61 10.66 29.62
CA GLU A 564 33.03 10.75 29.23
C GLU A 564 33.80 9.42 29.30
N GLU A 565 33.20 8.35 29.83
CA GLU A 565 33.83 7.03 29.90
C GLU A 565 33.85 6.36 28.52
N LYS A 566 34.87 6.68 27.72
CA LYS A 566 35.21 6.05 26.42
C LYS A 566 35.53 4.55 26.53
N LYS A 567 34.58 3.72 26.93
CA LYS A 567 34.61 2.28 26.65
C LYS A 567 33.67 2.01 25.49
N SER A 568 34.23 1.93 24.28
CA SER A 568 33.48 1.54 23.08
C SER A 568 32.92 0.12 23.26
N GLY A 569 31.70 -0.01 23.76
CA GLY A 569 31.02 -1.30 23.86
C GLY A 569 30.84 -1.91 22.47
N ASN A 570 30.88 -3.25 22.37
CA ASN A 570 30.61 -3.96 21.11
C ASN A 570 29.25 -3.57 20.47
N SER A 571 28.28 -3.18 21.30
CA SER A 571 26.97 -2.66 20.87
C SER A 571 27.10 -1.38 20.00
N LEU A 572 27.93 -0.42 20.43
CA LEU A 572 28.11 0.86 19.73
C LEU A 572 28.73 0.66 18.34
N ARG A 573 29.71 -0.24 18.22
CA ARG A 573 30.34 -0.59 16.94
C ARG A 573 29.34 -1.22 15.97
N HIS A 574 28.48 -2.12 16.46
CA HIS A 574 27.44 -2.74 15.64
C HIS A 574 26.41 -1.71 15.14
N ILE A 575 26.03 -0.76 15.98
CA ILE A 575 25.15 0.35 15.61
C ILE A 575 25.80 1.22 14.53
N GLU A 576 27.07 1.59 14.68
CA GLU A 576 27.81 2.36 13.68
C GLU A 576 27.91 1.63 12.32
N GLU A 577 28.16 0.31 12.33
CA GLU A 577 28.18 -0.50 11.11
C GLU A 577 26.81 -0.52 10.41
N ASN A 578 25.73 -0.66 11.16
CA ASN A 578 24.36 -0.60 10.63
C ASN A 578 24.07 0.77 10.00
N THR A 579 24.50 1.84 10.65
CA THR A 579 24.35 3.21 10.11
C THR A 579 25.13 3.39 8.82
N LYS A 580 26.37 2.90 8.74
CA LYS A 580 27.17 2.96 7.50
C LYS A 580 26.47 2.25 6.34
N LYS A 581 25.87 1.07 6.58
CA LYS A 581 25.08 0.35 5.57
C LYS A 581 23.90 1.19 5.07
N VAL A 582 23.11 1.77 5.97
CA VAL A 582 21.95 2.60 5.61
C VAL A 582 22.38 3.82 4.80
N LEU A 583 23.38 4.57 5.27
CA LEU A 583 23.84 5.78 4.57
C LEU A 583 24.42 5.46 3.19
N SER A 584 25.15 4.34 3.06
CA SER A 584 25.63 3.88 1.75
C SER A 584 24.49 3.54 0.78
N MET A 585 23.38 2.98 1.28
CA MET A 585 22.20 2.70 0.47
C MET A 585 21.52 4.00 0.03
N VAL A 586 21.37 4.97 0.94
CA VAL A 586 20.82 6.30 0.60
C VAL A 586 21.69 6.96 -0.46
N ASP A 587 23.02 6.89 -0.37
CA ASP A 587 23.95 7.45 -1.36
C ASP A 587 23.75 6.85 -2.76
N THR A 588 23.44 5.55 -2.88
CA THR A 588 23.15 4.93 -4.19
C THR A 588 21.89 5.48 -4.86
N TRP A 589 20.95 6.02 -4.08
CA TRP A 589 19.72 6.62 -4.60
C TRP A 589 19.88 8.11 -4.97
N ARG A 590 21.03 8.75 -4.67
CA ARG A 590 21.30 10.19 -4.86
C ARG A 590 21.70 10.60 -6.28
N VAL A 591 21.11 10.01 -7.32
CA VAL A 591 21.53 10.31 -8.70
C VAL A 591 21.06 11.70 -9.19
N ASP A 592 20.02 12.30 -8.60
CA ASP A 592 19.48 13.59 -9.05
C ASP A 592 19.42 14.71 -7.98
N LYS A 593 19.93 15.89 -8.37
CA LYS A 593 19.81 17.25 -7.80
C LYS A 593 19.73 17.36 -6.26
N LYS A 594 20.88 17.50 -5.61
CA LYS A 594 21.00 17.95 -4.20
C LYS A 594 20.54 19.41 -4.05
N MET A 595 19.23 19.65 -3.86
CA MET A 595 18.69 21.00 -3.63
C MET A 595 18.74 21.42 -2.16
N VAL A 596 18.54 20.49 -1.23
CA VAL A 596 18.60 20.75 0.22
C VAL A 596 19.94 20.26 0.79
N PRO A 597 20.65 21.04 1.63
CA PRO A 597 21.97 20.67 2.17
C PRO A 597 21.86 19.64 3.31
N LEU A 598 21.32 18.45 3.03
CA LEU A 598 21.27 17.32 3.96
C LEU A 598 22.41 16.34 3.69
N PHE A 599 22.77 15.56 4.72
CA PHE A 599 23.79 14.52 4.71
C PHE A 599 25.22 14.98 4.44
N GLN A 600 25.50 16.27 4.58
CA GLN A 600 26.84 16.84 4.44
C GLN A 600 27.63 16.77 5.76
N GLU A 601 26.93 16.59 6.89
CA GLU A 601 27.48 16.76 8.23
C GLU A 601 27.53 15.46 9.05
N GLU A 602 28.45 15.43 10.01
CA GLU A 602 28.60 14.34 10.98
C GLU A 602 27.66 14.53 12.17
N ASP A 603 26.38 14.16 11.99
CA ASP A 603 25.42 14.16 13.09
C ASP A 603 25.48 12.83 13.86
N HIS A 604 26.28 12.78 14.93
CA HIS A 604 26.48 11.58 15.74
C HIS A 604 25.19 11.08 16.40
N GLN A 605 24.30 11.97 16.82
CA GLN A 605 23.05 11.59 17.48
C GLN A 605 22.10 10.93 16.48
N GLN A 606 21.87 11.54 15.31
CA GLN A 606 21.02 10.93 14.29
C GLN A 606 21.64 9.64 13.73
N ARG A 607 22.96 9.59 13.55
CA ARG A 607 23.67 8.38 13.14
C ARG A 607 23.48 7.22 14.12
N ALA A 608 23.52 7.49 15.42
CA ALA A 608 23.28 6.46 16.43
C ALA A 608 21.82 5.97 16.41
N LEU A 609 20.85 6.89 16.28
CA LEU A 609 19.42 6.54 16.20
C LEU A 609 19.10 5.68 14.95
N ILE A 610 19.71 5.99 13.80
CA ILE A 610 19.60 5.19 12.57
C ILE A 610 20.02 3.74 12.83
N GLY A 611 21.19 3.54 13.42
CA GLY A 611 21.74 2.21 13.69
C GLY A 611 20.95 1.44 14.74
N LEU A 612 20.44 2.13 15.77
CA LEU A 612 19.58 1.55 16.81
C LEU A 612 18.25 1.07 16.23
N MET A 613 17.61 1.87 15.37
CA MET A 613 16.35 1.49 14.72
C MET A 613 16.53 0.25 13.84
N VAL A 614 17.63 0.17 13.08
CA VAL A 614 17.97 -1.03 12.30
C VAL A 614 18.10 -2.26 13.21
N ASP A 615 18.79 -2.12 14.34
CA ASP A 615 19.01 -3.26 15.23
C ASP A 615 17.70 -3.77 15.86
N LYS A 616 16.89 -2.87 16.39
CA LYS A 616 15.61 -3.21 17.04
C LYS A 616 14.58 -3.73 16.05
N LEU A 617 14.51 -3.16 14.85
CA LEU A 617 13.61 -3.66 13.81
C LEU A 617 14.05 -5.04 13.32
N ARG A 618 15.36 -5.28 13.18
CA ARG A 618 15.92 -6.58 12.84
C ARG A 618 15.57 -7.63 13.90
N GLU A 619 15.71 -7.31 15.18
CA GLU A 619 15.33 -8.21 16.28
C GLU A 619 13.84 -8.57 16.20
N HIS A 620 12.97 -7.57 16.04
CA HIS A 620 11.52 -7.75 15.96
C HIS A 620 11.09 -8.65 14.80
N LEU A 621 11.61 -8.40 13.60
CA LEU A 621 11.29 -9.20 12.41
C LEU A 621 11.81 -10.63 12.52
N ASN A 622 12.99 -10.85 13.10
CA ASN A 622 13.49 -12.21 13.33
C ASN A 622 12.63 -12.98 14.34
N ARG A 623 12.05 -12.31 15.34
CA ARG A 623 11.15 -12.91 16.33
C ARG A 623 9.84 -13.38 15.71
N HIS A 624 9.20 -12.55 14.88
CA HIS A 624 7.86 -12.83 14.36
C HIS A 624 7.83 -13.47 12.96
N LEU A 625 8.92 -13.38 12.18
CA LEU A 625 8.98 -13.87 10.80
C LEU A 625 10.26 -14.69 10.50
N PRO A 626 10.53 -15.78 11.24
CA PRO A 626 11.76 -16.56 11.08
C PRO A 626 11.93 -17.19 9.68
N ARG A 627 10.83 -17.45 8.97
CA ARG A 627 10.83 -18.07 7.63
C ARG A 627 11.34 -17.16 6.51
N LEU A 628 11.37 -15.83 6.69
CA LEU A 628 11.90 -14.90 5.67
C LEU A 628 13.40 -15.09 5.43
N GLY A 629 14.11 -15.62 6.43
CA GLY A 629 15.56 -15.80 6.39
C GLY A 629 16.32 -14.52 6.75
N LYS A 630 17.36 -14.68 7.56
CA LYS A 630 18.14 -13.57 8.14
C LYS A 630 18.67 -12.58 7.10
N LYS A 631 19.11 -13.07 5.93
CA LYS A 631 19.64 -12.22 4.84
C LYS A 631 18.57 -11.30 4.24
N LYS A 632 17.35 -11.82 4.00
CA LYS A 632 16.25 -11.01 3.46
C LYS A 632 15.78 -9.97 4.48
N ILE A 633 15.75 -10.34 5.76
CA ILE A 633 15.42 -9.42 6.85
C ILE A 633 16.46 -8.30 6.94
N ASP A 634 17.77 -8.60 6.87
CA ASP A 634 18.81 -7.56 6.94
C ASP A 634 18.66 -6.53 5.80
N VAL A 635 18.44 -7.00 4.56
CA VAL A 635 18.21 -6.13 3.40
C VAL A 635 16.93 -5.31 3.58
N LEU A 636 15.84 -5.92 4.03
CA LEU A 636 14.57 -5.24 4.23
C LEU A 636 14.66 -4.13 5.28
N VAL A 637 15.32 -4.38 6.41
CA VAL A 637 15.48 -3.41 7.49
C VAL A 637 16.33 -2.22 7.06
N VAL A 638 17.46 -2.48 6.37
CA VAL A 638 18.32 -1.42 5.84
C VAL A 638 17.55 -0.58 4.81
N ASN A 639 16.80 -1.21 3.90
CA ASN A 639 15.96 -0.53 2.92
C ASN A 639 14.84 0.28 3.58
N TYR A 640 14.24 -0.23 4.66
CA TYR A 640 13.20 0.45 5.42
C TYR A 640 13.70 1.77 6.00
N VAL A 641 14.83 1.74 6.73
CA VAL A 641 15.40 2.95 7.34
C VAL A 641 15.98 3.89 6.29
N ALA A 642 16.59 3.37 5.22
CA ALA A 642 17.05 4.21 4.10
C ALA A 642 15.88 4.94 3.43
N LYS A 643 14.76 4.25 3.20
CA LYS A 643 13.56 4.86 2.58
C LYS A 643 12.90 5.88 3.50
N LEU A 644 12.94 5.68 4.81
CA LEU A 644 12.46 6.68 5.78
C LEU A 644 13.21 8.00 5.63
N LEU A 645 14.55 7.95 5.63
CA LEU A 645 15.39 9.14 5.47
C LEU A 645 15.13 9.83 4.12
N GLU A 646 14.94 9.02 3.08
CA GLU A 646 14.64 9.47 1.74
C GLU A 646 13.27 10.15 1.62
N LEU A 647 12.25 9.64 2.30
CA LEU A 647 10.91 10.26 2.33
C LEU A 647 10.94 11.63 3.01
N VAL A 648 11.67 11.76 4.12
CA VAL A 648 11.86 13.05 4.80
C VAL A 648 12.58 14.04 3.89
N ARG A 649 13.66 13.60 3.21
CA ARG A 649 14.37 14.41 2.21
C ARG A 649 13.45 14.86 1.08
N HIS A 650 12.68 13.93 0.50
CA HIS A 650 11.78 14.20 -0.63
C HIS A 650 10.68 15.21 -0.26
N MET A 651 10.09 15.07 0.93
CA MET A 651 9.13 16.03 1.46
C MET A 651 9.75 17.43 1.60
N LEU A 652 10.97 17.51 2.13
CA LEU A 652 11.69 18.79 2.23
C LEU A 652 12.04 19.39 0.88
N GLU A 653 12.49 18.61 -0.09
CA GLU A 653 12.81 19.10 -1.43
C GLU A 653 11.58 19.64 -2.16
N THR A 654 10.45 18.97 -2.00
CA THR A 654 9.16 19.43 -2.54
C THR A 654 8.76 20.77 -1.93
N VAL A 655 8.91 20.90 -0.61
CA VAL A 655 8.66 22.16 0.12
C VAL A 655 9.64 23.25 -0.35
N TRP A 656 10.92 22.92 -0.52
CA TRP A 656 11.96 23.83 -1.00
C TRP A 656 11.64 24.38 -2.40
N LEU A 657 11.20 23.50 -3.30
CA LEU A 657 10.77 23.83 -4.65
C LEU A 657 9.51 24.70 -4.66
N LYS A 658 8.49 24.34 -3.86
CA LYS A 658 7.23 25.09 -3.75
C LYS A 658 7.46 26.56 -3.38
N TYR A 659 8.37 26.80 -2.45
CA TYR A 659 8.70 28.15 -1.98
C TYR A 659 9.85 28.82 -2.76
N GLY A 660 10.37 28.18 -3.81
CA GLY A 660 11.36 28.75 -4.71
C GLY A 660 12.73 29.03 -4.04
N LEU A 661 13.09 28.28 -3.00
CA LEU A 661 14.38 28.45 -2.34
C LEU A 661 15.48 27.86 -3.23
N GLY A 662 16.54 28.63 -3.50
CA GLY A 662 17.69 28.16 -4.26
C GLY A 662 18.56 27.17 -3.46
N PRO A 663 19.55 26.51 -4.10
CA PRO A 663 20.50 25.58 -3.45
C PRO A 663 21.57 26.29 -2.59
N HIS A 664 21.32 27.54 -2.17
CA HIS A 664 22.33 28.38 -1.55
C HIS A 664 22.47 28.11 -0.05
N VAL A 665 23.73 28.10 0.40
CA VAL A 665 24.14 28.08 1.80
C VAL A 665 23.58 29.34 2.49
N LEU A 666 22.52 29.19 3.30
CA LEU A 666 21.76 30.28 3.92
C LEU A 666 22.64 31.14 4.84
N SER A 667 23.15 32.29 4.39
CA SER A 667 24.03 33.16 5.20
C SER A 667 23.32 33.66 6.48
N PHE A 668 24.01 33.88 7.59
CA PHE A 668 23.37 34.48 8.78
C PHE A 668 23.13 36.00 8.71
N LYS A 669 23.62 36.67 7.66
CA LYS A 669 23.63 38.16 7.58
C LYS A 669 22.32 38.79 7.10
N GLN A 670 21.38 38.01 6.58
CA GLN A 670 20.11 38.51 6.05
C GLN A 670 18.93 38.00 6.88
N GLN A 671 17.90 38.84 7.02
CA GLN A 671 16.65 38.44 7.67
C GLN A 671 15.90 37.42 6.80
N GLY A 672 15.22 36.47 7.44
CA GLY A 672 14.53 35.40 6.75
C GLY A 672 13.37 35.90 5.89
N SER A 673 13.24 35.32 4.69
CA SER A 673 12.10 35.61 3.80
C SER A 673 10.81 34.91 4.28
N PRO A 674 9.61 35.35 3.85
CA PRO A 674 8.37 34.63 4.16
C PRO A 674 8.39 33.16 3.69
N ALA A 675 9.08 32.89 2.59
CA ALA A 675 9.35 31.54 2.09
C ALA A 675 10.19 30.72 3.08
N GLU A 676 11.29 31.28 3.59
CA GLU A 676 12.12 30.64 4.62
C GLU A 676 11.36 30.41 5.93
N TRP A 677 10.44 31.29 6.29
CA TRP A 677 9.57 31.11 7.46
C TRP A 677 8.62 29.92 7.27
N ALA A 678 8.00 29.80 6.09
CA ALA A 678 7.13 28.67 5.78
C ALA A 678 7.88 27.33 5.81
N VAL A 679 9.11 27.30 5.29
CA VAL A 679 9.98 26.11 5.36
C VAL A 679 10.41 25.81 6.79
N PHE A 680 10.80 26.82 7.58
CA PHE A 680 11.11 26.66 9.01
C PHE A 680 9.93 26.04 9.78
N HIS A 681 8.72 26.53 9.52
CA HIS A 681 7.51 26.02 10.15
C HIS A 681 7.25 24.56 9.75
N MET A 682 7.36 24.23 8.46
CA MET A 682 7.20 22.86 7.97
C MET A 682 8.26 21.91 8.54
N MET A 683 9.53 22.32 8.59
CA MET A 683 10.59 21.55 9.22
C MET A 683 10.36 21.32 10.72
N SER A 684 9.80 22.30 11.42
CA SER A 684 9.44 22.15 12.83
C SER A 684 8.33 21.11 13.02
N ARG A 685 7.32 21.10 12.13
CA ARG A 685 6.26 20.09 12.15
C ARG A 685 6.78 18.68 11.87
N ILE A 686 7.67 18.52 10.91
CA ILE A 686 8.31 17.22 10.63
C ILE A 686 9.13 16.76 11.84
N LEU A 687 9.84 17.67 12.50
CA LEU A 687 10.60 17.35 13.71
C LEU A 687 9.67 16.85 14.83
N GLU A 688 8.54 17.51 15.05
CA GLU A 688 7.55 17.10 16.04
C GLU A 688 6.94 15.73 15.70
N ALA A 689 6.51 15.55 14.46
CA ALA A 689 5.96 14.29 13.95
C ALA A 689 6.94 13.12 14.11
N THR A 690 8.22 13.32 13.75
CA THR A 690 9.26 12.30 13.85
C THR A 690 9.67 12.02 15.29
N LYS A 691 9.75 13.04 16.16
CA LYS A 691 9.97 12.86 17.60
C LYS A 691 8.85 12.03 18.25
N GLY A 692 7.59 12.27 17.88
CA GLY A 692 6.44 11.51 18.40
C GLY A 692 6.51 10.01 18.12
N LEU A 693 7.19 9.61 17.04
CA LEU A 693 7.41 8.20 16.68
C LEU A 693 8.86 7.73 16.89
N CYS A 694 9.76 8.54 17.47
CA CYS A 694 11.20 8.22 17.57
C CYS A 694 11.85 7.82 16.22
N LEU A 695 11.44 8.46 15.12
CA LEU A 695 11.98 8.21 13.79
C LEU A 695 13.28 9.02 13.58
N PRO A 696 14.35 8.43 13.02
CA PRO A 696 15.56 9.16 12.68
C PRO A 696 15.34 10.17 11.55
N LEU A 697 16.03 11.30 11.65
CA LEU A 697 16.07 12.34 10.64
C LEU A 697 17.37 12.25 9.80
N PRO A 698 17.36 12.77 8.56
CA PRO A 698 18.58 12.93 7.78
C PRO A 698 19.66 13.71 8.56
N PRO A 699 20.92 13.24 8.61
CA PRO A 699 22.03 14.00 9.16
C PRO A 699 22.11 15.42 8.56
N GLY A 700 22.31 16.44 9.39
CA GLY A 700 22.29 17.86 8.98
C GLY A 700 20.92 18.54 9.06
N TYR A 701 19.85 17.80 9.37
CA TYR A 701 18.50 18.36 9.55
C TYR A 701 18.44 19.41 10.67
N HIS A 702 19.00 19.07 11.84
CA HIS A 702 19.00 19.96 13.01
C HIS A 702 19.81 21.23 12.77
N THR A 703 20.96 21.11 12.09
CA THR A 703 21.77 22.25 11.69
C THR A 703 20.99 23.19 10.79
N LEU A 704 20.34 22.66 9.75
CA LEU A 704 19.54 23.46 8.83
C LEU A 704 18.36 24.15 9.53
N LEU A 705 17.67 23.43 10.41
CA LEU A 705 16.56 23.98 11.21
C LEU A 705 17.05 25.12 12.12
N SER A 706 18.20 24.96 12.77
CA SER A 706 18.79 26.00 13.62
C SER A 706 19.25 27.21 12.81
N VAL A 707 19.80 27.02 11.60
CA VAL A 707 20.14 28.13 10.67
C VAL A 707 18.90 28.93 10.30
N LEU A 708 17.82 28.25 9.91
CA LEU A 708 16.54 28.90 9.61
C LEU A 708 15.93 29.57 10.86
N GLY A 709 16.06 28.95 12.03
CA GLY A 709 15.61 29.49 13.30
C GLY A 709 16.26 30.85 13.61
N VAL A 710 17.56 31.00 13.42
CA VAL A 710 18.27 32.29 13.63
C VAL A 710 17.78 33.37 12.66
N ARG A 711 17.46 33.01 11.42
CA ARG A 711 17.01 33.95 10.38
C ARG A 711 15.53 34.35 10.52
N CYS A 712 14.69 33.42 10.95
CA CYS A 712 13.22 33.56 10.95
C CYS A 712 12.65 33.97 12.31
N LEU A 713 13.34 33.70 13.43
CA LEU A 713 12.83 33.98 14.78
C LEU A 713 13.51 35.21 15.40
N PRO A 714 12.80 35.96 16.26
CA PRO A 714 13.45 36.90 17.17
C PRO A 714 14.46 36.18 18.07
N ARG A 715 15.59 36.82 18.37
CA ARG A 715 16.69 36.24 19.15
C ARG A 715 16.25 35.64 20.50
N HIS A 716 15.32 36.29 21.20
CA HIS A 716 14.81 35.79 22.48
C HIS A 716 13.99 34.51 22.30
N THR A 717 13.13 34.44 21.27
CA THR A 717 12.34 33.24 20.94
C THR A 717 13.25 32.10 20.48
N PHE A 718 14.29 32.40 19.70
CA PHE A 718 15.30 31.41 19.32
C PHE A 718 15.97 30.79 20.54
N LEU A 719 16.45 31.60 21.48
CA LEU A 719 17.07 31.09 22.72
C LEU A 719 16.07 30.30 23.57
N GLN A 720 14.80 30.71 23.62
CA GLN A 720 13.77 29.92 24.29
C GLN A 720 13.58 28.55 23.62
N TYR A 721 13.60 28.48 22.28
CA TYR A 721 13.44 27.20 21.57
C TYR A 721 14.64 26.27 21.79
N VAL A 722 15.84 26.84 21.97
CA VAL A 722 17.03 26.09 22.40
C VAL A 722 16.86 25.59 23.84
N ASP A 723 16.41 26.46 24.77
CA ASP A 723 16.19 26.09 26.17
C ASP A 723 15.16 24.97 26.35
N HIS A 724 14.11 24.95 25.52
CA HIS A 724 13.09 23.90 25.52
C HIS A 724 13.50 22.65 24.71
N GLY A 725 14.70 22.60 24.12
CA GLY A 725 15.19 21.45 23.36
C GLY A 725 14.49 21.21 22.01
N LEU A 726 13.80 22.22 21.48
CA LEU A 726 13.22 22.19 20.14
C LEU A 726 14.31 22.35 19.08
N LEU A 727 15.18 23.35 19.26
CA LEU A 727 16.34 23.59 18.41
C LEU A 727 17.59 22.99 19.06
N GLN A 728 18.21 22.03 18.38
CA GLN A 728 19.45 21.41 18.83
C GLN A 728 20.65 22.17 18.28
N LEU A 729 21.59 22.51 19.17
CA LEU A 729 22.85 23.15 18.81
C LEU A 729 23.86 22.08 18.39
N THR A 730 24.13 21.99 17.10
CA THR A 730 25.12 21.07 16.53
C THR A 730 26.48 21.74 16.38
N GLU A 731 27.57 20.99 16.48
CA GLU A 731 28.95 21.48 16.25
C GLU A 731 29.11 22.24 14.91
N PRO A 732 28.61 21.74 13.75
CA PRO A 732 28.66 22.47 12.48
C PRO A 732 27.85 23.76 12.50
N PHE A 733 26.67 23.78 13.14
CA PHE A 733 25.87 25.01 13.29
C PHE A 733 26.65 26.08 14.04
N VAL A 734 27.21 25.74 15.21
CA VAL A 734 27.89 26.73 16.05
C VAL A 734 29.19 27.19 15.41
N SER A 735 29.96 26.29 14.79
CA SER A 735 31.17 26.65 14.04
C SER A 735 30.86 27.64 12.92
N ARG A 736 29.77 27.41 12.20
CA ARG A 736 29.31 28.31 11.15
C ARG A 736 28.79 29.63 11.69
N LEU A 737 28.08 29.61 12.82
CA LEU A 737 27.61 30.82 13.50
C LEU A 737 28.77 31.71 13.94
N MET A 738 29.84 31.11 14.49
CA MET A 738 31.02 31.83 14.97
C MET A 738 31.80 32.51 13.83
N THR A 739 31.82 31.87 12.65
CA THR A 739 32.55 32.35 11.46
C THR A 739 31.76 33.35 10.60
N ASP A 740 30.46 33.12 10.40
CA ASP A 740 29.63 33.93 9.50
C ASP A 740 29.13 35.26 10.13
N LEU A 741 28.94 35.29 11.46
CA LEU A 741 28.47 36.49 12.18
C LEU A 741 29.64 37.36 12.66
N ASP A 742 29.49 38.67 12.51
CA ASP A 742 30.42 39.65 13.07
C ASP A 742 30.32 39.75 14.61
N ASN A 743 31.27 40.45 15.22
CA ASN A 743 31.30 40.75 16.65
C ASN A 743 30.60 42.09 16.96
N SER A 744 29.50 42.40 16.28
CA SER A 744 28.68 43.55 16.68
C SER A 744 28.07 43.29 18.08
N ASN A 745 27.87 44.34 18.89
CA ASN A 745 27.29 44.25 20.26
C ASN A 745 26.06 43.34 20.37
N ASP A 746 25.29 43.28 19.30
CA ASP A 746 24.03 42.56 19.19
C ASP A 746 24.23 41.07 18.83
N ASN A 747 25.20 40.77 17.96
CA ASN A 747 25.58 39.40 17.61
C ASN A 747 26.46 38.76 18.69
N GLU A 748 27.29 39.54 19.39
CA GLU A 748 28.02 39.08 20.57
C GLU A 748 27.07 38.58 21.65
N LYS A 749 25.99 39.32 21.97
CA LYS A 749 24.97 38.88 22.93
C LYS A 749 24.36 37.53 22.54
N LEU A 750 24.13 37.30 21.25
CA LEU A 750 23.62 36.02 20.75
C LEU A 750 24.67 34.90 20.88
N LYS A 751 25.93 35.16 20.46
CA LYS A 751 27.06 34.21 20.60
C LYS A 751 27.25 33.80 22.07
N PHE A 752 27.31 34.76 22.99
CA PHE A 752 27.37 34.49 24.43
C PHE A 752 26.14 33.75 24.95
N GLY A 753 24.94 34.10 24.45
CA GLY A 753 23.71 33.43 24.82
C GLY A 753 23.72 31.94 24.46
N ILE A 754 24.27 31.60 23.29
CA ILE A 754 24.41 30.23 22.81
C ILE A 754 25.52 29.49 23.56
N MET A 755 26.68 30.12 23.76
CA MET A 755 27.79 29.50 24.48
C MET A 755 27.39 29.02 25.87
N LYS A 756 26.65 29.84 26.63
CA LYS A 756 26.15 29.47 27.97
C LYS A 756 25.29 28.20 28.01
N ARG A 757 24.82 27.71 26.86
CA ARG A 757 23.90 26.58 26.70
C ARG A 757 24.58 25.37 26.04
N LEU A 758 25.89 25.43 25.76
CA LEU A 758 26.63 24.34 25.13
C LEU A 758 27.26 23.41 26.17
N PRO A 759 27.48 22.13 25.84
CA PRO A 759 28.30 21.23 26.63
C PRO A 759 29.77 21.70 26.67
N GLU A 760 30.44 21.51 27.80
CA GLU A 760 31.84 21.94 28.03
C GLU A 760 32.81 21.45 26.94
N SER A 761 32.64 20.21 26.46
CA SER A 761 33.47 19.61 25.41
C SER A 761 33.36 20.31 24.04
N MET A 762 32.23 20.94 23.75
CA MET A 762 32.03 21.71 22.52
C MET A 762 32.56 23.15 22.68
N GLU A 763 32.46 23.73 23.88
CA GLU A 763 32.99 25.05 24.16
C GLU A 763 34.51 25.14 23.88
N GLU A 764 35.28 24.11 24.24
CA GLU A 764 36.74 24.09 24.05
C GLU A 764 37.16 24.24 22.58
N LYS A 765 36.49 23.52 21.67
CA LYS A 765 36.73 23.62 20.23
C LYS A 765 36.28 24.96 19.66
N LEU A 766 35.19 25.52 20.20
CA LEU A 766 34.61 26.78 19.73
C LEU A 766 35.43 28.00 20.13
N PHE A 767 36.08 27.98 21.30
CA PHE A 767 37.01 29.03 21.67
C PHE A 767 38.12 29.16 20.62
N GLN A 768 38.65 28.05 20.09
CA GLN A 768 39.68 28.11 19.05
C GLN A 768 39.19 28.74 17.72
N LEU A 769 37.89 28.69 17.44
CA LEU A 769 37.28 29.20 16.20
C LEU A 769 36.80 30.64 16.32
N TRP A 770 36.54 31.15 17.53
CA TRP A 770 36.02 32.49 17.74
C TRP A 770 37.14 33.49 18.04
N ASP A 771 37.44 34.33 17.05
CA ASP A 771 38.37 35.45 17.21
C ASP A 771 37.72 36.58 18.03
N HIS A 772 37.82 36.45 19.36
CA HIS A 772 37.31 37.42 20.33
C HIS A 772 38.23 37.48 21.56
N PRO A 773 38.40 38.66 22.21
CA PRO A 773 39.34 38.83 23.33
C PRO A 773 39.12 37.87 24.51
N ILE A 774 37.87 37.51 24.79
CA ILE A 774 37.52 36.57 25.87
C ILE A 774 37.93 35.14 25.51
N SER A 775 37.82 34.77 24.23
CA SER A 775 38.25 33.45 23.77
C SER A 775 39.77 33.29 23.90
N SER A 776 40.51 34.28 23.39
CA SER A 776 41.96 34.35 23.50
C SER A 776 42.43 34.31 24.96
N ALA A 777 41.73 35.01 25.86
CA ALA A 777 42.02 34.99 27.29
C ALA A 777 41.74 33.62 27.93
N CYS A 778 40.67 32.93 27.54
CA CYS A 778 40.33 31.61 28.04
C CYS A 778 41.35 30.55 27.59
N ILE A 779 41.72 30.57 26.31
CA ILE A 779 42.76 29.72 25.71
C ILE A 779 44.09 29.94 26.42
N SER A 780 44.49 31.22 26.59
CA SER A 780 45.74 31.58 27.27
C SER A 780 45.77 31.07 28.72
N ARG A 781 44.66 31.19 29.46
CA ARG A 781 44.56 30.69 30.85
C ARG A 781 44.66 29.17 30.92
N LYS A 782 43.95 28.44 30.05
CA LYS A 782 44.03 26.97 29.99
C LYS A 782 45.43 26.49 29.59
N TYR A 783 46.08 27.17 28.65
CA TYR A 783 47.45 26.90 28.23
C TYR A 783 48.44 27.05 29.40
N VAL A 784 48.39 28.20 30.09
CA VAL A 784 49.24 28.47 31.27
C VAL A 784 48.96 27.47 32.39
N GLN A 785 47.69 27.16 32.65
CA GLN A 785 47.31 26.15 33.65
C GLN A 785 47.90 24.77 33.31
N GLY A 786 47.73 24.30 32.07
CA GLY A 786 48.27 23.02 31.61
C GLY A 786 49.80 22.95 31.69
N LEU A 787 50.49 24.03 31.31
CA LEU A 787 51.96 24.13 31.44
C LEU A 787 52.43 24.10 32.89
N LEU A 788 51.77 24.85 33.78
CA LEU A 788 52.11 24.89 35.21
C LEU A 788 51.80 23.55 35.90
N GLU A 789 50.71 22.88 35.56
CA GLU A 789 50.37 21.56 36.08
C GLU A 789 51.34 20.48 35.59
N ARG A 790 51.74 20.52 34.31
CA ARG A 790 52.78 19.63 33.75
C ARG A 790 54.12 19.84 34.46
N HIS A 791 54.48 21.09 34.77
CA HIS A 791 55.69 21.42 35.51
C HIS A 791 55.62 20.98 36.97
N ALA A 792 54.47 21.14 37.63
CA ALA A 792 54.25 20.68 38.99
C ALA A 792 54.40 19.15 39.12
N LYS A 793 53.97 18.40 38.09
CA LYS A 793 54.14 16.94 38.00
C LYS A 793 55.56 16.49 37.64
N ARG A 794 56.34 17.34 36.95
CA ARG A 794 57.70 17.05 36.46
C ARG A 794 58.82 17.33 37.46
N LYS A 795 58.54 17.52 38.76
CA LYS A 795 59.56 17.88 39.76
C LYS A 795 60.80 16.97 39.68
N ASP A 796 61.79 17.46 38.95
CA ASP A 796 63.15 17.65 39.41
C ASP A 796 63.68 19.01 38.89
N SER A 797 64.16 19.78 39.86
CA SER A 797 65.10 20.90 39.79
C SER A 797 64.63 22.37 39.70
N VAL A 798 64.92 23.08 40.81
CA VAL A 798 65.71 24.33 40.89
C VAL A 798 65.32 25.45 39.91
N PHE A 799 64.32 26.26 40.26
CA PHE A 799 64.15 27.60 39.63
C PHE A 799 63.78 28.73 40.61
N LEU A 800 63.49 28.41 41.88
CA LEU A 800 63.11 29.39 42.91
C LEU A 800 64.17 29.54 44.01
N GLU A 801 65.46 29.51 43.66
CA GLU A 801 66.54 29.92 44.57
C GLU A 801 67.54 30.87 43.88
N ARG A 802 67.09 32.11 43.67
CA ARG A 802 67.86 33.37 43.64
C ARG A 802 66.88 34.44 43.14
N GLU A 803 66.56 35.52 43.84
CA GLU A 803 67.24 36.27 44.89
C GLU A 803 66.19 36.77 45.90
N LYS A 804 66.49 36.63 47.19
CA LYS A 804 65.80 37.37 48.25
C LYS A 804 66.27 38.82 48.17
N SER A 805 65.59 39.65 47.39
CA SER A 805 65.63 41.10 47.55
C SER A 805 64.24 41.57 47.98
N CYS A 806 64.18 42.31 49.08
CA CYS A 806 62.98 42.82 49.74
C CYS A 806 62.17 43.75 48.82
N PHE A 807 61.37 43.19 47.95
CA PHE A 807 60.13 43.75 47.42
C PHE A 807 59.40 42.54 46.82
N GLN A 808 58.41 41.99 47.52
CA GLN A 808 57.42 41.17 46.84
C GLN A 808 56.46 42.16 46.19
N PRO A 809 56.49 42.35 44.86
CA PRO A 809 55.41 43.07 44.25
C PRO A 809 54.14 42.25 44.47
N GLU A 810 53.05 42.88 44.92
CA GLU A 810 51.71 42.25 44.99
C GLU A 810 51.27 41.69 43.63
N PHE A 811 51.91 42.14 42.54
CA PHE A 811 51.69 41.69 41.18
C PHE A 811 53.02 41.35 40.49
N LEU A 812 53.15 40.11 39.99
CA LEU A 812 54.27 39.76 39.10
C LEU A 812 54.12 40.52 37.77
N PRO A 813 55.16 41.24 37.30
CA PRO A 813 55.13 41.87 35.99
C PRO A 813 54.89 40.83 34.89
N LEU A 814 54.10 41.19 33.87
CA LEU A 814 53.79 40.30 32.73
C LEU A 814 55.06 39.75 32.06
N THR A 815 56.13 40.55 32.02
CA THR A 815 57.46 40.18 31.51
C THR A 815 58.13 39.06 32.30
N CYS A 816 57.81 38.90 33.59
CA CYS A 816 58.30 37.79 34.41
C CYS A 816 57.57 36.49 34.06
N LEU A 817 56.23 36.56 33.95
CA LEU A 817 55.40 35.43 33.52
C LEU A 817 55.78 34.95 32.11
N ALA A 818 55.92 35.88 31.16
CA ALA A 818 56.31 35.56 29.78
C ALA A 818 57.68 34.88 29.70
N LYS A 819 58.66 35.30 30.51
CA LYS A 819 59.99 34.65 30.61
C LYS A 819 59.92 33.24 31.20
N ILE A 820 59.07 33.01 32.19
CA ILE A 820 58.88 31.69 32.80
C ILE A 820 58.25 30.73 31.77
N LEU A 821 57.20 31.18 31.06
CA LEU A 821 56.50 30.37 30.05
C LEU A 821 57.41 30.03 28.86
N SER A 822 58.13 31.01 28.31
CA SER A 822 59.07 30.78 27.19
C SER A 822 60.24 29.87 27.56
N HIS A 823 60.72 29.92 28.80
CA HIS A 823 61.72 28.97 29.29
C HIS A 823 61.16 27.54 29.43
N MET A 824 59.90 27.40 29.84
CA MET A 824 59.22 26.10 29.96
C MET A 824 58.93 25.47 28.60
N GLU A 825 58.57 26.27 27.59
CA GLU A 825 58.41 25.83 26.18
C GLU A 825 59.72 25.29 25.61
N SER A 826 60.85 25.95 25.88
CA SER A 826 62.17 25.53 25.39
C SER A 826 62.65 24.17 25.90
N LYS A 827 62.09 23.67 27.01
CA LYS A 827 62.41 22.36 27.62
C LYS A 827 61.43 21.24 27.21
N ALA A 828 60.41 21.53 26.41
CA ALA A 828 59.47 20.53 25.93
C ALA A 828 59.98 19.87 24.64
N LEU A 829 60.04 18.53 24.61
CA LEU A 829 60.55 17.74 23.47
C LEU A 829 59.69 17.86 22.19
N ASN A 830 58.44 18.35 22.31
CA ASN A 830 57.58 18.79 21.22
C ASN A 830 56.58 19.82 21.79
N PRO A 831 56.82 21.13 21.66
CA PRO A 831 55.96 22.16 22.27
C PRO A 831 54.60 22.35 21.56
N PHE A 832 54.44 21.83 20.33
CA PHE A 832 53.34 22.21 19.42
C PHE A 832 52.37 21.07 19.05
N GLU A 833 52.52 19.85 19.60
CA GLU A 833 51.76 18.67 19.13
C GLU A 833 50.25 18.66 19.49
N GLU A 834 49.76 19.55 20.36
CA GLU A 834 48.35 19.51 20.82
C GLU A 834 47.54 20.79 20.54
N GLN A 835 48.17 21.94 20.35
CA GLN A 835 47.50 23.24 20.10
C GLN A 835 48.39 24.08 19.17
N GLU A 836 48.25 23.90 17.85
CA GLU A 836 49.17 24.42 16.81
C GLU A 836 49.34 25.97 16.78
N ASN A 837 48.64 26.77 17.60
CA ASN A 837 48.59 28.24 17.48
C ASN A 837 48.82 29.04 18.78
N VAL A 838 49.26 28.44 19.90
CA VAL A 838 49.36 29.13 21.20
C VAL A 838 50.78 29.04 21.77
N ASP A 839 51.45 30.18 21.92
CA ASP A 839 52.80 30.32 22.50
C ASP A 839 52.86 31.40 23.61
N ALA A 840 53.97 31.50 24.32
CA ALA A 840 54.17 32.49 25.38
C ALA A 840 53.99 33.93 24.89
N ARG A 841 54.26 34.21 23.60
CA ARG A 841 54.05 35.51 22.98
C ARG A 841 52.57 35.81 22.80
N PHE A 842 51.78 34.85 22.33
CA PHE A 842 50.33 34.96 22.23
C PHE A 842 49.68 35.23 23.60
N VAL A 843 50.18 34.59 24.67
CA VAL A 843 49.71 34.85 26.05
C VAL A 843 50.06 36.28 26.49
N GLU A 844 51.26 36.76 26.18
CA GLU A 844 51.71 38.13 26.48
C GLU A 844 50.87 39.17 25.73
N GLU A 845 50.67 38.99 24.42
CA GLU A 845 49.84 39.86 23.57
C GLU A 845 48.38 39.89 24.03
N THR A 846 47.81 38.73 24.38
CA THR A 846 46.44 38.63 24.89
C THR A 846 46.27 39.36 26.21
N ALA A 847 47.23 39.21 27.14
CA ALA A 847 47.20 39.88 28.43
C ALA A 847 47.35 41.41 28.31
N LEU A 848 48.21 41.87 27.40
CA LEU A 848 48.36 43.28 27.05
C LEU A 848 47.07 43.87 26.48
N LYS A 849 46.47 43.23 25.47
CA LYS A 849 45.18 43.65 24.89
C LYS A 849 44.07 43.74 25.94
N GLN A 850 43.93 42.72 26.80
CA GLN A 850 42.94 42.74 27.88
C GLN A 850 43.16 43.91 28.85
N THR A 851 44.42 44.24 29.16
CA THR A 851 44.76 45.37 30.02
C THR A 851 44.42 46.70 29.34
N LEU A 852 44.69 46.84 28.05
CA LEU A 852 44.35 48.03 27.26
C LEU A 852 42.83 48.23 27.14
N ILE A 853 42.07 47.15 26.95
CA ILE A 853 40.60 47.16 26.96
C ILE A 853 40.06 47.60 28.34
N LEU A 854 40.60 47.06 29.43
CA LEU A 854 40.19 47.43 30.80
C LEU A 854 40.49 48.90 31.13
N LEU A 855 41.57 49.44 30.57
CA LEU A 855 41.97 50.84 30.73
C LEU A 855 41.25 51.79 29.74
N GLY A 856 40.43 51.27 28.83
CA GLY A 856 39.62 52.05 27.88
C GLY A 856 40.39 52.60 26.68
N PHE A 857 41.62 52.11 26.42
CA PHE A 857 42.46 52.57 25.31
C PHE A 857 42.20 51.85 23.98
N GLU A 858 41.55 50.68 24.01
CA GLU A 858 41.11 49.94 22.81
C GLU A 858 39.60 49.64 22.91
N GLN A 859 38.90 49.68 21.77
CA GLN A 859 37.52 49.20 21.70
C GLN A 859 37.50 47.67 21.65
N LYS A 860 36.49 47.08 22.33
CA LYS A 860 36.31 45.63 22.50
C LYS A 860 36.23 44.88 21.19
#